data_AF-A0A929FB61-F1
#
_entry.id   AF-A0A929FB61-F1
#
_cell.length_a   1.000
_cell.length_b   1.000
_cell.length_c   1.000
_cell.angle_alpha   90.00
_cell.angle_beta   90.00
_cell.angle_gamma   90.00
#
_symmetry.space_group_name_H-M   'P 1'
#
loop_
_entity.id
_entity.type
_entity.pdbx_description
1 polymer ?
#
loop_
_entity_poly.entity_id
_entity_poly.type
_entity_poly.pdbx_seq_one_letter_code
_entity_poly.pdbx_strand_id
1 'polypeptide(L)'
;ALGLSDGEIFDSLRHPEYFQKTIEKEGQFSEEEALLELYRKLRPGEPPTVSGGQQLLNSRFFDPKRYDLGKVGRHKLNRKLRLNVPDAVRVLTPQDVLAAIDYLINLEFDIGIIDDIDHLGNRRVRSVGELLQNQVRVGLNRLERIIRERMTVSDADSLTPASLVNPKPLVAAIKEFFGSSQLSQFMDQTNPLAELTHKRRISALGPGGLTRERAGFAVRDIHPSHHGRICPIETPEGPNAGLIGSLATHARVNDFGFIETPFFQVDNGRIRKDLPSTYMTADEEDDFRVAPGDIPIDIDGNILGESVPVRYRQDFITTAAAEVDYVAVSPVQIISVATSLIPFLEHDDANRALMGSNMQRQAVPLLRPERPLVGTGLEAQAARDSGMVVVSPVDGEVTFLDAKKVVVTDAEGRKYAQELQKYQRSNQDTCLNQRPLVFTGDKVSAGQVLADGSATEGGEIALGQNVLVAYMPWEGYNYEDAILLSERLVYDDLYTSIHIEKFEIEARQTKLGPEEITREIPNVGEDALRQLDETGIIRIGAWVTSGDILVGKVTPKGESDQPPEEKLLRAIFGEKARDVRDNSLRVPNGEKGRVVDVRVFTREQGDELPPGANMVVRVYVAQKRKIQVGDKMAGRHGNKGIISRILPIEDMPYLPDGSPIDIVLNPLGVPSRMNVGQVFECLLGWAGENLNARFKITPFDEMYGAEASLETTHGKLQDARDAVGNEWIFNPDDPGKIQLYDGRTGEAFDRPVTVGKPYMLKLVHLVDDKIHARSTGPYSLVTQQPLGGKAQQGGQRFGEMEVWALEAFGAAYTLQELLTVKSDDMQGRNEALNAIVKGKAIPRPGTPESFKVLMRELQSLCLDIAVHKLETQEDGTSRDVEVDLMSDSINRRSPSRPTYESISRDEAAAESSPPAAPAPAATPPAIEEPQL
;
A
#
# COMPACT_ATOMS: atom_id res chain seq x y z
N ALA A 1 38.58 -30.77 -20.30
CA ALA A 1 38.30 -30.17 -18.98
C ALA A 1 37.38 -31.02 -18.10
N LEU A 2 36.30 -31.60 -18.63
CA LEU A 2 35.37 -32.45 -17.86
C LEU A 2 35.76 -33.95 -17.79
N GLY A 3 36.92 -34.32 -18.34
CA GLY A 3 37.35 -35.72 -18.43
C GLY A 3 36.58 -36.58 -19.45
N LEU A 4 35.89 -35.96 -20.41
CA LEU A 4 35.18 -36.64 -21.49
C LEU A 4 36.12 -36.82 -22.69
N SER A 5 36.14 -38.02 -23.26
CA SER A 5 36.91 -38.34 -24.47
C SER A 5 36.20 -37.90 -25.74
N ASP A 6 36.95 -37.65 -26.82
CA ASP A 6 36.37 -37.23 -28.09
C ASP A 6 35.37 -38.26 -28.63
N GLY A 7 35.66 -39.56 -28.48
CA GLY A 7 34.75 -40.65 -28.86
C GLY A 7 33.42 -40.59 -28.12
N GLU A 8 33.44 -40.38 -26.80
CA GLU A 8 32.22 -40.23 -26.00
C GLU A 8 31.41 -39.00 -26.41
N ILE A 9 32.07 -37.91 -26.81
CA ILE A 9 31.39 -36.69 -27.28
C ILE A 9 30.75 -36.95 -28.65
N PHE A 10 31.49 -37.55 -29.60
CA PHE A 10 30.98 -37.86 -30.93
C PHE A 10 29.80 -38.85 -30.88
N ASP A 11 29.85 -39.84 -29.99
CA ASP A 11 28.78 -40.83 -29.83
C ASP A 11 27.53 -40.25 -29.14
N SER A 12 27.70 -39.22 -28.30
CA SER A 12 26.60 -38.60 -27.54
C SER A 12 25.85 -37.52 -28.32
N LEU A 13 26.46 -36.95 -29.36
CA LEU A 13 25.86 -35.89 -30.18
C LEU A 13 25.17 -36.48 -31.40
N ARG A 14 23.92 -36.07 -31.68
CA ARG A 14 23.23 -36.48 -32.92
C ARG A 14 23.85 -35.87 -34.18
N HIS A 15 24.40 -34.67 -34.02
CA HIS A 15 24.99 -33.84 -35.07
C HIS A 15 26.49 -33.59 -34.78
N PRO A 16 27.35 -34.62 -34.91
CA PRO A 16 28.77 -34.54 -34.56
C PRO A 16 29.57 -33.51 -35.38
N GLU A 17 29.06 -33.10 -36.54
CA GLU A 17 29.67 -32.09 -37.41
C GLU A 17 29.89 -30.73 -36.72
N TYR A 18 29.07 -30.37 -35.73
CA TYR A 18 29.25 -29.13 -34.95
C TYR A 18 30.51 -29.18 -34.08
N PHE A 19 30.73 -30.33 -33.44
CA PHE A 19 31.93 -30.53 -32.64
C PHE A 19 33.16 -30.60 -33.55
N GLN A 20 33.06 -31.27 -34.70
CA GLN A 20 34.14 -31.31 -35.69
C GLN A 20 34.55 -29.92 -36.18
N LYS A 21 33.59 -29.06 -36.56
CA LYS A 21 33.85 -27.66 -36.94
C LYS A 21 34.51 -26.86 -35.81
N THR A 22 34.15 -27.14 -34.57
CA THR A 22 34.74 -26.48 -33.39
C THR A 22 36.21 -26.89 -33.21
N ILE A 23 36.53 -28.18 -33.37
CA ILE A 23 37.90 -28.69 -33.37
C ILE A 23 38.72 -28.07 -34.51
N GLU A 24 38.16 -27.98 -35.72
CA GLU A 24 38.83 -27.39 -36.88
C GLU A 24 39.15 -25.89 -36.67
N LYS A 25 38.31 -25.16 -35.92
CA LYS A 25 38.46 -23.73 -35.68
C LYS A 25 39.38 -23.40 -34.49
N GLU A 26 39.16 -24.04 -33.35
CA GLU A 26 39.83 -23.71 -32.08
C GLU A 26 41.05 -24.61 -31.81
N GLY A 27 41.22 -25.69 -32.58
CA GLY A 27 42.24 -26.71 -32.36
C GLY A 27 41.80 -27.80 -31.36
N GLN A 28 42.51 -28.93 -31.36
CA GLN A 28 42.27 -30.02 -30.42
C GLN A 28 43.07 -29.76 -29.14
N PHE A 29 42.38 -29.52 -28.03
CA PHE A 29 43.02 -29.32 -26.72
C PHE A 29 43.17 -30.65 -25.99
N SER A 30 44.34 -30.87 -25.39
CA SER A 30 44.46 -31.89 -24.34
C SER A 30 43.68 -31.50 -23.08
N GLU A 31 43.39 -32.47 -22.21
CA GLU A 31 42.66 -32.20 -20.97
C GLU A 31 43.37 -31.15 -20.10
N GLU A 32 44.70 -31.23 -20.01
CA GLU A 32 45.54 -30.32 -19.23
C GLU A 32 45.52 -28.90 -19.80
N GLU A 33 45.65 -28.76 -21.12
CA GLU A 33 45.59 -27.47 -21.80
C GLU A 33 44.21 -26.82 -21.63
N ALA A 34 43.13 -27.61 -21.72
CA ALA A 34 41.77 -27.11 -21.50
C ALA A 34 41.56 -26.62 -20.06
N LEU A 35 42.15 -27.29 -19.06
CA LEU A 35 42.10 -26.85 -17.65
C LEU A 35 42.93 -25.58 -17.39
N LEU A 36 44.10 -25.47 -18.02
CA LEU A 36 44.94 -24.27 -17.96
C LEU A 36 44.24 -23.06 -18.58
N GLU A 37 43.60 -23.25 -19.74
CA GLU A 37 42.89 -22.18 -20.43
C GLU A 37 41.61 -21.77 -19.68
N LEU A 38 40.87 -22.72 -19.10
CA LEU A 38 39.76 -22.44 -18.19
C LEU A 38 40.21 -21.57 -17.00
N TYR A 39 41.34 -21.92 -16.38
CA TYR A 39 41.88 -21.16 -15.26
C TYR A 39 42.29 -19.74 -15.67
N ARG A 40 43.00 -19.61 -16.80
CA ARG A 40 43.43 -18.31 -17.34
C ARG A 40 42.25 -17.39 -17.61
N LYS A 41 41.15 -17.91 -18.17
CA LYS A 41 39.93 -17.10 -18.44
C LYS A 41 39.19 -16.70 -17.16
N LEU A 42 39.08 -17.59 -16.18
CA LEU A 42 38.36 -17.32 -14.94
C LEU A 42 39.17 -16.47 -13.94
N ARG A 43 40.51 -16.54 -14.00
CA ARG A 43 41.44 -15.81 -13.13
C ARG A 43 42.61 -15.23 -13.93
N PRO A 44 42.40 -14.13 -14.68
CA PRO A 44 43.38 -13.60 -15.62
C PRO A 44 44.68 -13.05 -14.98
N GLY A 45 44.72 -12.85 -13.65
CA GLY A 45 45.89 -12.34 -12.93
C GLY A 45 46.71 -13.39 -12.16
N GLU A 46 46.28 -14.65 -12.14
CA GLU A 46 46.96 -15.72 -11.39
C GLU A 46 47.67 -16.69 -12.34
N PRO A 47 48.85 -17.24 -11.97
CA PRO A 47 49.55 -18.20 -12.81
C PRO A 47 48.68 -19.47 -12.98
N PRO A 48 48.39 -19.90 -14.22
CA PRO A 48 47.52 -21.04 -14.45
C PRO A 48 48.19 -22.34 -14.04
N THR A 49 47.48 -23.15 -13.26
CA THR A 49 47.90 -24.50 -12.86
C THR A 49 46.79 -25.49 -13.18
N VAL A 50 47.15 -26.70 -13.63
CA VAL A 50 46.17 -27.75 -13.98
C VAL A 50 45.33 -28.14 -12.77
N SER A 51 45.96 -28.33 -11.61
CA SER A 51 45.28 -28.64 -10.34
C SER A 51 44.35 -27.50 -9.89
N GLY A 52 44.76 -26.24 -10.07
CA GLY A 52 43.93 -25.08 -9.80
C GLY A 52 42.69 -25.04 -10.69
N GLY A 53 42.84 -25.33 -11.98
CA GLY A 53 41.73 -25.45 -12.95
C GLY A 53 40.73 -26.52 -12.56
N GLN A 54 41.21 -27.71 -12.22
CA GLN A 54 40.37 -28.84 -11.82
C GLN A 54 39.62 -28.57 -10.51
N GLN A 55 40.30 -28.02 -9.50
CA GLN A 55 39.68 -27.67 -8.23
C GLN A 55 38.63 -26.56 -8.40
N LEU A 56 38.91 -25.56 -9.24
CA LEU A 56 37.98 -24.47 -9.52
C LEU A 56 36.70 -24.99 -10.17
N LEU A 57 36.84 -25.85 -11.19
CA LEU A 57 35.72 -26.48 -11.89
C LEU A 57 34.88 -27.34 -10.94
N ASN A 58 35.52 -28.20 -10.15
CA ASN A 58 34.88 -29.04 -9.13
C ASN A 58 34.10 -28.19 -8.11
N SER A 59 34.76 -27.18 -7.53
CA SER A 59 34.16 -26.31 -6.52
C SER A 59 32.97 -25.50 -7.01
N ARG A 60 32.85 -25.24 -8.32
CA ARG A 60 31.78 -24.41 -8.89
C ARG A 60 30.53 -25.18 -9.26
N PHE A 61 30.65 -26.42 -9.77
CA PHE A 61 29.52 -27.14 -10.33
C PHE A 61 29.28 -28.53 -9.71
N PHE A 62 30.32 -29.14 -9.15
CA PHE A 62 30.30 -30.54 -8.69
C PHE A 62 30.38 -30.68 -7.16
N ASP A 63 30.76 -29.64 -6.42
CA ASP A 63 30.76 -29.60 -4.95
C ASP A 63 29.35 -29.28 -4.39
N PRO A 64 28.69 -30.24 -3.70
CA PRO A 64 27.35 -30.04 -3.13
C PRO A 64 27.27 -28.93 -2.08
N LYS A 65 28.41 -28.50 -1.49
CA LYS A 65 28.44 -27.41 -0.51
C LYS A 65 28.31 -26.03 -1.15
N ARG A 66 28.70 -25.90 -2.41
CA ARG A 66 28.75 -24.62 -3.14
C ARG A 66 27.72 -24.52 -4.24
N TYR A 67 27.31 -25.65 -4.80
CA TYR A 67 26.36 -25.72 -5.90
C TYR A 67 25.25 -26.73 -5.60
N ASP A 68 23.99 -26.29 -5.70
CA ASP A 68 22.81 -27.12 -5.47
C ASP A 68 21.69 -26.62 -6.42
N LEU A 69 21.26 -27.49 -7.34
CA LEU A 69 20.12 -27.26 -8.23
C LEU A 69 18.79 -27.23 -7.47
N GLY A 70 18.76 -27.74 -6.25
CA GLY A 70 17.55 -28.06 -5.51
C GLY A 70 16.82 -29.28 -6.08
N LYS A 71 15.83 -29.77 -5.32
CA LYS A 71 14.99 -30.91 -5.75
C LYS A 71 14.25 -30.61 -7.07
N VAL A 72 13.73 -29.40 -7.20
CA VAL A 72 12.99 -28.94 -8.38
C VAL A 72 13.88 -28.82 -9.61
N GLY A 73 15.10 -28.27 -9.46
CA GLY A 73 16.02 -28.09 -10.58
C GLY A 73 16.45 -29.42 -11.19
N ARG A 74 16.78 -30.41 -10.36
CA ARG A 74 17.10 -31.77 -10.83
C ARG A 74 15.90 -32.41 -11.53
N HIS A 75 14.70 -32.34 -10.96
CA HIS A 75 13.49 -32.87 -11.57
C HIS A 75 13.19 -32.25 -12.95
N LYS A 76 13.29 -30.92 -13.07
CA LYS A 76 13.09 -30.21 -14.34
C LYS A 76 14.13 -30.57 -15.39
N LEU A 77 15.40 -30.66 -15.00
CA LEU A 77 16.49 -31.04 -15.90
C LEU A 77 16.31 -32.46 -16.43
N ASN A 78 15.97 -33.41 -15.55
CA ASN A 78 15.68 -34.78 -15.92
C ASN A 78 14.49 -34.88 -16.88
N ARG A 79 13.41 -34.14 -16.63
CA ARG A 79 12.22 -34.13 -17.51
C ARG A 79 12.51 -33.50 -18.87
N LYS A 80 13.21 -32.36 -18.92
CA LYS A 80 13.52 -31.64 -20.17
C LYS A 80 14.50 -32.42 -21.06
N LEU A 81 15.58 -32.92 -20.49
CA LEU A 81 16.64 -33.64 -21.21
C LEU A 81 16.40 -35.16 -21.28
N ARG A 82 15.30 -35.66 -20.70
CA ARG A 82 14.95 -37.09 -20.63
C ARG A 82 16.05 -37.94 -19.99
N LEU A 83 16.64 -37.43 -18.91
CA LEU A 83 17.71 -38.09 -18.15
C LEU A 83 17.14 -38.89 -16.98
N ASN A 84 17.74 -40.04 -16.67
CA ASN A 84 17.35 -40.91 -15.56
C ASN A 84 18.34 -40.83 -14.38
N VAL A 85 18.68 -39.60 -13.98
CA VAL A 85 19.56 -39.35 -12.83
C VAL A 85 18.72 -39.28 -11.55
N PRO A 86 19.11 -39.93 -10.43
CA PRO A 86 18.34 -39.87 -9.19
C PRO A 86 18.14 -38.43 -8.66
N ASP A 87 16.95 -38.11 -8.17
CA ASP A 87 16.59 -36.79 -7.60
C ASP A 87 17.46 -36.37 -6.39
N ALA A 88 18.14 -37.33 -5.75
CA ALA A 88 19.08 -37.08 -4.67
C ALA A 88 20.37 -36.39 -5.15
N VAL A 89 20.74 -36.55 -6.43
CA VAL A 89 21.93 -35.94 -7.02
C VAL A 89 21.58 -34.52 -7.48
N ARG A 90 21.92 -33.52 -6.67
CA ARG A 90 21.55 -32.12 -6.93
C ARG A 90 22.67 -31.24 -7.48
N VAL A 91 23.85 -31.80 -7.70
CA VAL A 91 24.94 -31.16 -8.45
C VAL A 91 24.80 -31.46 -9.92
N LEU A 92 25.41 -30.66 -10.80
CA LEU A 92 25.46 -31.00 -12.24
C LEU A 92 26.33 -32.24 -12.45
N THR A 93 26.06 -32.98 -13.52
CA THR A 93 26.89 -34.10 -13.98
C THR A 93 27.44 -33.81 -15.38
N PRO A 94 28.56 -34.40 -15.79
CA PRO A 94 29.07 -34.23 -17.16
C PRO A 94 28.04 -34.64 -18.23
N GLN A 95 27.22 -35.66 -17.95
CA GLN A 95 26.14 -36.11 -18.82
C GLN A 95 25.06 -35.03 -19.01
N ASP A 96 24.73 -34.28 -17.96
CA ASP A 96 23.77 -33.17 -18.05
C ASP A 96 24.24 -32.11 -19.05
N VAL A 97 25.54 -31.79 -19.03
CA VAL A 97 26.14 -30.77 -19.90
C VAL A 97 26.15 -31.24 -21.35
N LEU A 98 26.54 -32.50 -21.59
CA LEU A 98 26.50 -33.08 -22.94
C LEU A 98 25.09 -33.12 -23.52
N ALA A 99 24.11 -33.59 -22.74
CA ALA A 99 22.71 -33.65 -23.17
C ALA A 99 22.13 -32.26 -23.42
N ALA A 100 22.52 -31.24 -22.64
CA ALA A 100 22.11 -29.86 -22.87
C ALA A 100 22.70 -29.29 -24.17
N ILE A 101 23.95 -29.61 -24.49
CA ILE A 101 24.59 -29.20 -25.76
C ILE A 101 23.93 -29.91 -26.94
N ASP A 102 23.68 -31.22 -26.84
CA ASP A 102 22.95 -31.98 -27.87
C ASP A 102 21.57 -31.38 -28.11
N TYR A 103 20.83 -31.07 -27.04
CA TYR A 103 19.52 -30.42 -27.14
C TYR A 103 19.60 -29.06 -27.83
N LEU A 104 20.63 -28.25 -27.52
CA LEU A 104 20.84 -26.95 -28.17
C LEU A 104 21.13 -27.08 -29.67
N ILE A 105 21.95 -28.05 -30.07
CA ILE A 105 22.23 -28.31 -31.50
C ILE A 105 20.96 -28.79 -32.20
N ASN A 106 20.21 -29.71 -31.59
CA ASN A 106 18.96 -30.23 -32.13
C ASN A 106 17.88 -29.14 -32.33
N LEU A 107 17.86 -28.09 -31.49
CA LEU A 107 16.96 -26.95 -31.66
C LEU A 107 17.21 -26.18 -32.96
N GLU A 108 18.44 -26.13 -33.47
CA GLU A 108 18.73 -25.48 -34.76
C GLU A 108 18.12 -26.25 -35.95
N PHE A 109 17.87 -27.54 -35.77
CA PHE A 109 17.22 -28.42 -36.75
C PHE A 109 15.71 -28.58 -36.50
N ASP A 110 15.10 -27.72 -35.68
CA ASP A 110 13.71 -27.80 -35.25
C ASP A 110 13.35 -29.13 -34.54
N ILE A 111 14.35 -29.85 -34.02
CA ILE A 111 14.18 -31.09 -33.24
C ILE A 111 14.16 -30.73 -31.75
N GLY A 112 13.03 -30.15 -31.31
CA GLY A 112 12.82 -29.75 -29.93
C GLY A 112 11.80 -28.62 -29.80
N ILE A 113 11.56 -28.17 -28.57
CA ILE A 113 10.67 -27.05 -28.27
C ILE A 113 11.43 -26.02 -27.42
N ILE A 114 11.29 -24.74 -27.80
CA ILE A 114 11.80 -23.59 -27.04
C ILE A 114 10.96 -23.37 -25.78
N ASP A 115 11.60 -22.93 -24.69
CA ASP A 115 10.90 -22.69 -23.43
C ASP A 115 10.35 -21.27 -23.36
N ASP A 116 9.08 -21.15 -22.96
CA ASP A 116 8.48 -19.88 -22.58
C ASP A 116 8.81 -19.56 -21.11
N ILE A 117 9.47 -18.43 -20.87
CA ILE A 117 9.90 -18.00 -19.54
C ILE A 117 8.74 -17.51 -18.66
N ASP A 118 7.62 -17.11 -19.26
CA ASP A 118 6.43 -16.59 -18.60
C ASP A 118 5.43 -17.70 -18.25
N HIS A 119 5.54 -18.87 -18.89
CA HIS A 119 4.74 -20.05 -18.54
C HIS A 119 4.88 -20.43 -17.05
N LEU A 120 3.76 -20.64 -16.35
CA LEU A 120 3.78 -21.04 -14.93
C LEU A 120 4.35 -22.43 -14.67
N GLY A 121 4.59 -23.22 -15.72
CA GLY A 121 5.44 -24.40 -15.62
C GLY A 121 6.91 -24.07 -15.38
N ASN A 122 7.39 -22.95 -15.90
CA ASN A 122 8.78 -22.52 -15.79
C ASN A 122 8.98 -21.48 -14.68
N ARG A 123 7.89 -20.89 -14.17
CA ARG A 123 7.87 -19.99 -13.02
C ARG A 123 7.33 -20.68 -11.78
N ARG A 124 8.08 -20.61 -10.69
CA ARG A 124 7.64 -21.13 -9.38
C ARG A 124 7.49 -20.03 -8.35
N VAL A 125 6.55 -20.22 -7.45
CA VAL A 125 6.36 -19.41 -6.25
C VAL A 125 7.26 -19.94 -5.15
N ARG A 126 8.08 -19.07 -4.56
CA ARG A 126 8.84 -19.39 -3.35
C ARG A 126 8.00 -19.04 -2.14
N SER A 127 7.66 -20.05 -1.33
CA SER A 127 6.88 -19.83 -0.11
C SER A 127 7.73 -19.16 0.98
N VAL A 128 7.07 -18.62 2.00
CA VAL A 128 7.73 -18.00 3.17
C VAL A 128 8.74 -18.97 3.82
N GLY A 129 8.40 -20.26 3.87
CA GLY A 129 9.29 -21.30 4.39
C GLY A 129 10.59 -21.43 3.61
N GLU A 130 10.55 -21.45 2.27
CA GLU A 130 11.74 -21.51 1.41
C GLU A 130 12.60 -20.25 1.56
N LEU A 131 11.97 -19.06 1.61
CA LEU A 131 12.67 -17.80 1.79
C LEU A 131 13.41 -17.74 3.13
N LEU A 132 12.74 -18.14 4.23
CA LEU A 132 13.34 -18.19 5.55
C LEU A 132 14.44 -19.26 5.62
N GLN A 133 14.22 -20.43 5.02
CA GLN A 133 15.23 -21.50 4.95
C GLN A 133 16.52 -21.00 4.28
N ASN A 134 16.40 -20.22 3.21
CA ASN A 134 17.57 -19.66 2.52
C ASN A 134 18.34 -18.68 3.43
N GLN A 135 17.65 -17.83 4.19
CA GLN A 135 18.32 -16.92 5.13
C GLN A 135 18.96 -17.64 6.31
N VAL A 136 18.29 -18.67 6.85
CA VAL A 136 18.87 -19.55 7.87
C VAL A 136 20.11 -20.25 7.34
N ARG A 137 20.09 -20.75 6.10
CA ARG A 137 21.26 -21.36 5.44
C ARG A 137 22.43 -20.38 5.35
N VAL A 138 22.19 -19.13 4.96
CA VAL A 138 23.23 -18.08 4.93
C VAL A 138 23.79 -17.83 6.34
N GLY A 139 22.92 -17.75 7.35
CA GLY A 139 23.31 -17.61 8.76
C GLY A 139 24.16 -18.79 9.26
N LEU A 140 23.78 -20.02 8.91
CA LEU A 140 24.52 -21.24 9.27
C LEU A 140 25.87 -21.33 8.56
N ASN A 141 25.97 -20.94 7.28
CA ASN A 141 27.26 -20.90 6.57
C ASN A 141 28.23 -19.89 7.21
N ARG A 142 27.73 -18.74 7.66
CA ARG A 142 28.52 -17.76 8.44
C ARG A 142 28.98 -18.36 9.77
N LEU A 143 28.08 -19.07 10.46
CA LEU A 143 28.40 -19.75 11.72
C LEU A 143 29.45 -20.87 11.52
N GLU A 144 29.32 -21.69 10.49
CA GLU A 144 30.29 -22.74 10.15
C GLU A 144 31.69 -22.16 9.95
N ARG A 145 31.79 -21.04 9.22
CA ARG A 145 33.07 -20.35 9.01
C ARG A 145 33.70 -19.89 10.33
N ILE A 146 32.91 -19.27 11.21
CA ILE A 146 33.38 -18.80 12.54
C ILE A 146 33.83 -19.97 13.42
N ILE A 147 33.07 -21.08 13.39
CA ILE A 147 33.44 -22.29 14.13
C ILE A 147 34.78 -22.82 13.62
N ARG A 148 34.97 -22.91 12.30
CA ARG A 148 36.21 -23.39 11.69
C ARG A 148 37.42 -22.51 12.06
N GLU A 149 37.26 -21.20 12.01
CA GLU A 149 38.29 -20.24 12.42
C GLU A 149 38.61 -20.39 13.92
N ARG A 150 37.60 -20.50 14.79
CA ARG A 150 37.83 -20.69 16.24
C ARG A 150 38.49 -22.01 16.58
N MET A 151 38.14 -23.08 15.87
CA MET A 151 38.78 -24.39 16.02
C MET A 151 40.26 -24.35 15.67
N THR A 152 40.68 -23.51 14.72
CA THR A 152 42.10 -23.35 14.38
C THR A 152 42.88 -22.48 15.36
N VAL A 153 42.20 -21.59 16.08
CA VAL A 153 42.83 -20.59 16.96
C VAL A 153 42.85 -21.02 18.43
N SER A 154 41.89 -21.83 18.86
CA SER A 154 41.71 -22.19 20.29
C SER A 154 42.40 -23.52 20.63
N ASP A 155 42.89 -23.64 21.86
CA ASP A 155 43.53 -24.86 22.35
C ASP A 155 42.54 -26.02 22.47
N ALA A 156 42.94 -27.20 21.99
CA ALA A 156 42.12 -28.41 21.90
C ALA A 156 41.45 -28.82 23.24
N ASP A 157 42.12 -28.61 24.37
CA ASP A 157 41.62 -29.01 25.69
C ASP A 157 40.53 -28.08 26.26
N SER A 158 40.39 -26.87 25.71
CA SER A 158 39.42 -25.84 26.15
C SER A 158 38.15 -25.77 25.30
N LEU A 159 38.09 -26.57 24.22
CA LEU A 159 37.03 -26.51 23.24
C LEU A 159 35.76 -27.20 23.78
N THR A 160 34.71 -26.40 23.98
CA THR A 160 33.36 -26.89 24.23
C THR A 160 32.43 -26.40 23.13
N PRO A 161 31.34 -27.13 22.81
CA PRO A 161 30.37 -26.66 21.81
C PRO A 161 29.82 -25.26 22.11
N ALA A 162 29.66 -24.91 23.39
CA ALA A 162 29.23 -23.59 23.82
C ALA A 162 30.24 -22.47 23.51
N SER A 163 31.55 -22.76 23.56
CA SER A 163 32.58 -21.76 23.20
C SER A 163 32.71 -21.57 21.68
N LEU A 164 32.37 -22.59 20.90
CA LEU A 164 32.41 -22.56 19.43
C LEU A 164 31.18 -21.90 18.82
N VAL A 165 29.99 -22.18 19.35
CA VAL A 165 28.71 -21.74 18.76
C VAL A 165 28.36 -20.32 19.21
N ASN A 166 28.43 -19.37 18.28
CA ASN A 166 27.92 -18.03 18.49
C ASN A 166 26.59 -17.84 17.73
N PRO A 167 25.44 -17.69 18.39
CA PRO A 167 24.14 -17.57 17.71
C PRO A 167 23.94 -16.22 16.99
N LYS A 168 24.76 -15.20 17.27
CA LYS A 168 24.57 -13.84 16.74
C LYS A 168 24.42 -13.75 15.22
N PRO A 169 25.23 -14.43 14.38
CA PRO A 169 25.10 -14.36 12.92
C PRO A 169 23.76 -14.91 12.42
N LEU A 170 23.23 -15.95 13.08
CA LEU A 170 21.95 -16.55 12.74
C LEU A 170 20.79 -15.63 13.13
N VAL A 171 20.80 -15.11 14.37
CA VAL A 171 19.77 -14.16 14.84
C VAL A 171 19.78 -12.89 13.99
N ALA A 172 20.96 -12.38 13.62
CA ALA A 172 21.09 -11.22 12.77
C ALA A 172 20.48 -11.45 11.37
N ALA A 173 20.76 -12.60 10.74
CA ALA A 173 20.19 -12.93 9.42
C ALA A 173 18.65 -13.02 9.46
N ILE A 174 18.09 -13.61 10.53
CA ILE A 174 16.64 -13.69 10.71
C ILE A 174 16.04 -12.29 10.96
N LYS A 175 16.66 -11.48 11.83
CA LYS A 175 16.21 -10.11 12.10
C LYS A 175 16.28 -9.22 10.85
N GLU A 176 17.32 -9.37 10.05
CA GLU A 176 17.48 -8.64 8.77
C GLU A 176 16.37 -9.01 7.78
N PHE A 177 16.02 -10.30 7.69
CA PHE A 177 14.93 -10.77 6.84
C PHE A 177 13.57 -10.16 7.25
N PHE A 178 13.18 -10.25 8.53
CA PHE A 178 11.88 -9.71 8.94
C PHE A 178 11.85 -8.18 9.05
N GLY A 179 12.98 -7.54 9.35
CA GLY A 179 13.06 -6.09 9.57
C GLY A 179 13.25 -5.26 8.29
N SER A 180 13.99 -5.77 7.30
CA SER A 180 14.44 -4.98 6.16
C SER A 180 14.13 -5.59 4.79
N SER A 181 13.63 -6.83 4.73
CA SER A 181 13.30 -7.45 3.44
C SER A 181 12.11 -6.75 2.79
N GLN A 182 12.19 -6.52 1.48
CA GLN A 182 11.08 -6.00 0.67
C GLN A 182 9.82 -6.90 0.70
N LEU A 183 10.02 -8.20 0.95
CA LEU A 183 8.93 -9.18 1.05
C LEU A 183 8.29 -9.22 2.45
N SER A 184 8.97 -8.67 3.47
CA SER A 184 8.41 -8.52 4.82
C SER A 184 7.70 -7.18 4.90
N GLN A 185 6.41 -7.18 4.58
CA GLN A 185 5.60 -5.96 4.49
C GLN A 185 4.71 -5.81 5.72
N PHE A 186 4.43 -4.56 6.11
CA PHE A 186 3.39 -4.28 7.09
C PHE A 186 2.06 -4.80 6.57
N MET A 187 1.36 -5.53 7.43
CA MET A 187 0.12 -6.15 7.08
C MET A 187 -0.96 -5.09 6.82
N ASP A 188 -1.58 -5.13 5.63
CA ASP A 188 -2.78 -4.37 5.32
C ASP A 188 -3.97 -4.94 6.11
N GLN A 189 -4.43 -4.16 7.08
CA GLN A 189 -5.51 -4.48 8.02
C GLN A 189 -6.58 -3.40 7.99
N THR A 190 -6.78 -2.78 6.82
CA THR A 190 -7.87 -1.81 6.64
C THR A 190 -9.22 -2.49 6.96
N ASN A 191 -9.44 -3.69 6.42
CA ASN A 191 -10.59 -4.56 6.68
C ASN A 191 -10.19 -6.06 6.50
N PRO A 192 -11.08 -7.02 6.83
CA PRO A 192 -10.74 -8.45 6.75
C PRO A 192 -10.37 -8.94 5.34
N LEU A 193 -10.97 -8.36 4.30
CA LEU A 193 -10.66 -8.72 2.91
C LEU A 193 -9.25 -8.26 2.53
N ALA A 194 -8.85 -7.06 2.94
CA ALA A 194 -7.50 -6.54 2.71
C ALA A 194 -6.43 -7.47 3.30
N GLU A 195 -6.66 -7.96 4.51
CA GLU A 195 -5.80 -8.93 5.20
C GLU A 195 -5.70 -10.25 4.43
N LEU A 196 -6.83 -10.83 4.03
CA LEU A 196 -6.88 -12.10 3.31
C LEU A 196 -6.16 -11.99 1.95
N THR A 197 -6.44 -10.94 1.19
CA THR A 197 -5.77 -10.69 -0.08
C THR A 197 -4.27 -10.51 0.10
N HIS A 198 -3.84 -9.74 1.11
CA HIS A 198 -2.42 -9.47 1.30
C HIS A 198 -1.62 -10.75 1.60
N LYS A 199 -2.21 -11.68 2.36
CA LYS A 199 -1.63 -13.02 2.62
C LYS A 199 -1.52 -13.89 1.35
N ARG A 200 -2.38 -13.67 0.36
CA ARG A 200 -2.45 -14.43 -0.90
C ARG A 200 -1.76 -13.74 -2.10
N ARG A 201 -1.02 -12.66 -1.84
CA ARG A 201 -0.33 -11.86 -2.86
C ARG A 201 0.93 -12.57 -3.35
N ILE A 202 1.12 -12.57 -4.67
CA ILE A 202 2.34 -13.01 -5.35
C ILE A 202 3.08 -11.78 -5.85
N SER A 203 4.41 -11.76 -5.65
CA SER A 203 5.29 -10.68 -6.10
C SER A 203 6.43 -11.25 -6.93
N ALA A 204 6.61 -10.72 -8.14
CA ALA A 204 7.80 -10.96 -8.97
C ALA A 204 9.02 -10.14 -8.50
N LEU A 205 8.78 -9.13 -7.65
CA LEU A 205 9.80 -8.27 -7.06
C LEU A 205 10.42 -8.89 -5.82
N GLY A 206 11.69 -8.58 -5.56
CA GLY A 206 12.40 -8.95 -4.33
C GLY A 206 13.72 -9.68 -4.59
N PRO A 207 14.42 -10.11 -3.51
CA PRO A 207 15.71 -10.78 -3.63
C PRO A 207 15.62 -12.09 -4.45
N GLY A 208 16.38 -12.15 -5.55
CA GLY A 208 16.36 -13.29 -6.48
C GLY A 208 15.20 -13.27 -7.47
N GLY A 209 14.37 -12.23 -7.47
CA GLY A 209 13.39 -11.91 -8.51
C GLY A 209 13.86 -10.76 -9.40
N LEU A 210 12.90 -10.02 -9.97
CA LEU A 210 13.18 -8.90 -10.86
C LEU A 210 13.24 -7.58 -10.09
N THR A 211 14.04 -6.64 -10.58
CA THR A 211 13.94 -5.24 -10.15
C THR A 211 12.92 -4.51 -11.01
N ARG A 212 12.20 -3.55 -10.42
CA ARG A 212 11.10 -2.84 -11.08
C ARG A 212 11.51 -2.17 -12.40
N GLU A 213 12.71 -1.60 -12.46
CA GLU A 213 13.24 -0.90 -13.63
C GLU A 213 13.68 -1.85 -14.76
N ARG A 214 14.04 -3.09 -14.43
CA ARG A 214 14.47 -4.09 -15.41
C ARG A 214 13.34 -4.99 -15.89
N ALA A 215 12.16 -4.91 -15.27
CA ALA A 215 11.00 -5.70 -15.65
C ALA A 215 10.37 -5.13 -16.92
N GLY A 216 10.56 -5.84 -18.05
CA GLY A 216 9.97 -5.50 -19.34
C GLY A 216 8.45 -5.72 -19.38
N PHE A 217 7.84 -5.38 -20.53
CA PHE A 217 6.39 -5.48 -20.74
C PHE A 217 5.88 -6.93 -20.72
N ALA A 218 6.59 -7.89 -21.33
CA ALA A 218 6.16 -9.29 -21.41
C ALA A 218 5.87 -9.90 -20.02
N VAL A 219 6.72 -9.61 -19.03
CA VAL A 219 6.56 -10.14 -17.67
C VAL A 219 5.33 -9.58 -16.95
N ARG A 220 4.88 -8.39 -17.36
CA ARG A 220 3.71 -7.71 -16.77
C ARG A 220 2.41 -8.16 -17.43
N ASP A 221 2.49 -8.84 -18.57
CA ASP A 221 1.34 -9.25 -19.34
C ASP A 221 0.67 -10.50 -18.73
N ILE A 222 -0.55 -10.76 -19.16
CA ILE A 222 -1.35 -11.88 -18.68
C ILE A 222 -1.08 -13.09 -19.58
N HIS A 223 -0.34 -14.07 -19.07
CA HIS A 223 -0.07 -15.30 -19.80
C HIS A 223 -1.27 -16.29 -19.69
N PRO A 224 -1.65 -17.04 -20.74
CA PRO A 224 -2.75 -18.02 -20.70
C PRO A 224 -2.68 -19.04 -19.56
N SER A 225 -1.48 -19.55 -19.25
CA SER A 225 -1.21 -20.41 -18.08
C SER A 225 -1.65 -19.84 -16.72
N HIS A 226 -1.88 -18.53 -16.60
CA HIS A 226 -2.42 -17.90 -15.38
C HIS A 226 -3.85 -18.34 -15.07
N HIS A 227 -4.59 -18.86 -16.05
CA HIS A 227 -5.97 -19.30 -15.90
C HIS A 227 -6.13 -20.29 -14.72
N GLY A 228 -6.99 -19.95 -13.76
CA GLY A 228 -7.21 -20.74 -12.55
C GLY A 228 -6.11 -20.65 -11.48
N ARG A 229 -5.01 -19.94 -11.74
CA ARG A 229 -3.81 -19.90 -10.89
C ARG A 229 -3.55 -18.52 -10.32
N ILE A 230 -3.44 -17.51 -11.18
CA ILE A 230 -3.22 -16.10 -10.84
C ILE A 230 -4.38 -15.30 -11.43
N CYS A 231 -4.98 -14.43 -10.61
CA CYS A 231 -6.08 -13.61 -11.07
C CYS A 231 -5.63 -12.63 -12.15
N PRO A 232 -6.30 -12.57 -13.31
CA PRO A 232 -5.96 -11.62 -14.38
C PRO A 232 -6.43 -10.19 -14.09
N ILE A 233 -7.38 -10.01 -13.16
CA ILE A 233 -7.99 -8.70 -12.85
C ILE A 233 -7.28 -8.01 -11.69
N GLU A 234 -6.96 -8.74 -10.62
CA GLU A 234 -6.46 -8.12 -9.39
C GLU A 234 -4.96 -7.82 -9.47
N THR A 235 -4.63 -6.59 -9.87
CA THR A 235 -3.28 -6.03 -9.83
C THR A 235 -3.33 -4.55 -9.44
N PRO A 236 -2.27 -3.97 -8.84
CA PRO A 236 -2.23 -2.52 -8.59
C PRO A 236 -2.23 -1.71 -9.89
N GLU A 237 -3.01 -0.63 -9.97
CA GLU A 237 -3.05 0.29 -11.13
C GLU A 237 -1.75 1.07 -11.36
N GLY A 238 -0.90 1.13 -10.33
CA GLY A 238 0.33 1.91 -10.35
C GLY A 238 1.47 1.25 -11.12
N PRO A 239 2.71 1.68 -10.90
CA PRO A 239 3.86 1.20 -11.67
C PRO A 239 4.26 -0.27 -11.35
N ASN A 240 3.58 -0.90 -10.39
CA ASN A 240 3.72 -2.32 -10.06
C ASN A 240 2.68 -3.21 -10.77
N ALA A 241 1.87 -2.64 -11.68
CA ALA A 241 0.92 -3.40 -12.49
C ALA A 241 1.61 -4.60 -13.19
N GLY A 242 0.99 -5.77 -13.09
CA GLY A 242 1.47 -7.04 -13.64
C GLY A 242 2.60 -7.71 -12.84
N LEU A 243 3.33 -6.97 -11.99
CA LEU A 243 4.41 -7.53 -11.15
C LEU A 243 3.92 -8.05 -9.80
N ILE A 244 2.76 -7.57 -9.39
CA ILE A 244 2.07 -7.98 -8.18
C ILE A 244 0.69 -8.46 -8.59
N GLY A 245 0.37 -9.70 -8.24
CA GLY A 245 -0.94 -10.32 -8.48
C GLY A 245 -1.43 -11.06 -7.24
N SER A 246 -2.66 -11.55 -7.31
CA SER A 246 -3.25 -12.40 -6.27
C SER A 246 -3.47 -13.82 -6.81
N LEU A 247 -3.35 -14.81 -5.94
CA LEU A 247 -3.79 -16.17 -6.25
C LEU A 247 -5.29 -16.20 -6.58
N ALA A 248 -5.66 -17.04 -7.55
CA ALA A 248 -7.05 -17.31 -7.84
C ALA A 248 -7.75 -18.05 -6.68
N THR A 249 -9.08 -18.16 -6.72
CA THR A 249 -9.91 -18.72 -5.63
C THR A 249 -9.49 -20.12 -5.21
N HIS A 250 -9.37 -21.04 -6.17
CA HIS A 250 -9.09 -22.46 -5.91
C HIS A 250 -7.61 -22.85 -6.08
N ALA A 251 -6.76 -21.87 -6.38
CA ALA A 251 -5.33 -22.09 -6.61
C ALA A 251 -4.63 -22.58 -5.34
N ARG A 252 -3.76 -23.57 -5.51
CA ARG A 252 -2.90 -24.14 -4.46
C ARG A 252 -1.45 -24.15 -4.91
N VAL A 253 -0.51 -24.00 -3.99
CA VAL A 253 0.92 -24.21 -4.27
C VAL A 253 1.32 -25.61 -3.83
N ASN A 254 1.97 -26.36 -4.71
CA ASN A 254 2.48 -27.71 -4.41
C ASN A 254 3.86 -27.69 -3.73
N ASP A 255 4.36 -28.86 -3.36
CA ASP A 255 5.64 -29.00 -2.65
C ASP A 255 6.86 -28.52 -3.48
N PHE A 256 6.71 -28.46 -4.81
CA PHE A 256 7.73 -27.95 -5.72
C PHE A 256 7.65 -26.44 -5.95
N GLY A 257 6.60 -25.78 -5.45
CA GLY A 257 6.36 -24.35 -5.62
C GLY A 257 5.60 -23.98 -6.90
N PHE A 258 5.07 -24.95 -7.66
CA PHE A 258 4.19 -24.67 -8.79
C PHE A 258 2.76 -24.45 -8.33
N ILE A 259 2.03 -23.60 -9.06
CA ILE A 259 0.62 -23.32 -8.77
C ILE A 259 -0.24 -24.34 -9.51
N GLU A 260 -1.07 -25.05 -8.77
CA GLU A 260 -2.02 -26.04 -9.26
C GLU A 260 -3.44 -25.49 -9.16
N THR A 261 -4.29 -25.96 -10.06
CA THR A 261 -5.72 -25.64 -10.08
C THR A 261 -6.53 -26.94 -10.26
N PRO A 262 -7.72 -27.05 -9.64
CA PRO A 262 -8.49 -28.30 -9.67
C PRO A 262 -9.37 -28.42 -10.92
N PHE A 263 -9.61 -29.66 -11.34
CA PHE A 263 -10.53 -30.02 -12.43
C PHE A 263 -11.29 -31.31 -12.13
N PHE A 264 -12.48 -31.47 -12.71
CA PHE A 264 -13.23 -32.72 -12.74
C PHE A 264 -12.86 -33.53 -13.98
N GLN A 265 -12.66 -34.83 -13.81
CA GLN A 265 -12.41 -35.75 -14.92
C GLN A 265 -13.70 -36.02 -15.71
N VAL A 266 -13.58 -36.14 -17.03
CA VAL A 266 -14.68 -36.49 -17.93
C VAL A 266 -14.43 -37.85 -18.55
N ASP A 267 -15.41 -38.74 -18.45
CA ASP A 267 -15.39 -40.06 -19.09
C ASP A 267 -16.49 -40.12 -20.16
N ASN A 268 -16.11 -40.18 -21.45
CA ASN A 268 -17.04 -40.27 -22.59
C ASN A 268 -18.16 -39.19 -22.57
N GLY A 269 -17.80 -37.94 -22.29
CA GLY A 269 -18.75 -36.82 -22.23
C GLY A 269 -19.55 -36.70 -20.93
N ARG A 270 -19.30 -37.57 -19.94
CA ARG A 270 -19.89 -37.50 -18.60
C ARG A 270 -18.88 -36.99 -17.57
N ILE A 271 -19.23 -35.92 -16.87
CA ILE A 271 -18.42 -35.34 -15.79
C ILE A 271 -18.53 -36.20 -14.54
N ARG A 272 -17.39 -36.70 -14.05
CA ARG A 272 -17.30 -37.53 -12.86
C ARG A 272 -17.18 -36.67 -11.59
N LYS A 273 -18.32 -36.13 -11.14
CA LYS A 273 -18.42 -35.40 -9.85
C LYS A 273 -18.34 -36.33 -8.63
N ASP A 274 -18.42 -37.64 -8.84
CA ASP A 274 -18.28 -38.67 -7.81
C ASP A 274 -16.81 -38.94 -7.42
N LEU A 275 -15.86 -38.57 -8.30
CA LEU A 275 -14.44 -38.63 -8.02
C LEU A 275 -13.93 -37.30 -7.44
N PRO A 276 -12.89 -37.31 -6.58
CA PRO A 276 -12.28 -36.07 -6.12
C PRO A 276 -11.65 -35.31 -7.29
N SER A 277 -11.69 -33.99 -7.23
CA SER A 277 -11.08 -33.13 -8.25
C SER A 277 -9.56 -33.32 -8.30
N THR A 278 -9.02 -33.43 -9.51
CA THR A 278 -7.57 -33.56 -9.74
C THR A 278 -6.93 -32.18 -9.84
N TYR A 279 -5.91 -31.92 -9.03
CA TYR A 279 -5.10 -30.70 -9.11
C TYR A 279 -4.01 -30.88 -10.16
N MET A 280 -3.94 -29.96 -11.13
CA MET A 280 -2.97 -30.03 -12.23
C MET A 280 -2.08 -28.79 -12.29
N THR A 281 -0.78 -29.02 -12.52
CA THR A 281 0.18 -27.95 -12.84
C THR A 281 -0.02 -27.43 -14.25
N ALA A 282 0.54 -26.25 -14.57
CA ALA A 282 0.39 -25.66 -15.91
C ALA A 282 0.95 -26.56 -17.02
N ASP A 283 2.06 -27.25 -16.77
CA ASP A 283 2.67 -28.16 -17.74
C ASP A 283 1.84 -29.43 -18.00
N GLU A 284 1.14 -29.93 -16.98
CA GLU A 284 0.28 -31.12 -17.12
C GLU A 284 -1.03 -30.77 -17.82
N GLU A 285 -1.57 -29.58 -17.56
CA GLU A 285 -2.80 -29.09 -18.18
C GLU A 285 -2.67 -28.94 -19.70
N ASP A 286 -1.49 -28.54 -20.20
CA ASP A 286 -1.24 -28.39 -21.64
C ASP A 286 -1.36 -29.71 -22.44
N ASP A 287 -1.22 -30.86 -21.78
CA ASP A 287 -1.35 -32.19 -22.38
C ASP A 287 -2.82 -32.65 -22.52
N PHE A 288 -3.78 -31.95 -21.90
CA PHE A 288 -5.20 -32.32 -21.87
C PHE A 288 -6.12 -31.26 -22.49
N ARG A 289 -7.29 -31.68 -22.96
CA ARG A 289 -8.35 -30.78 -23.43
C ARG A 289 -9.28 -30.41 -22.28
N VAL A 290 -9.20 -29.15 -21.85
CA VAL A 290 -9.89 -28.66 -20.66
C VAL A 290 -11.04 -27.73 -21.04
N ALA A 291 -12.26 -28.10 -20.68
CA ALA A 291 -13.44 -27.26 -20.84
C ALA A 291 -13.62 -26.29 -19.66
N PRO A 292 -14.23 -25.11 -19.88
CA PRO A 292 -14.55 -24.16 -18.83
C PRO A 292 -15.67 -24.67 -17.91
N GLY A 293 -15.86 -24.01 -16.76
CA GLY A 293 -16.78 -24.46 -15.71
C GLY A 293 -18.24 -24.04 -15.90
N ASP A 294 -18.53 -23.29 -16.97
CA ASP A 294 -19.83 -22.73 -17.35
C ASP A 294 -20.54 -23.54 -18.45
N ILE A 295 -20.00 -24.70 -18.82
CA ILE A 295 -20.61 -25.55 -19.85
C ILE A 295 -21.99 -26.07 -19.41
N PRO A 296 -22.97 -26.11 -20.33
CA PRO A 296 -24.30 -26.65 -20.02
C PRO A 296 -24.21 -28.17 -19.81
N ILE A 297 -24.82 -28.65 -18.72
CA ILE A 297 -24.82 -30.06 -18.32
C ILE A 297 -26.24 -30.55 -18.05
N ASP A 298 -26.49 -31.84 -18.28
CA ASP A 298 -27.72 -32.49 -17.83
C ASP A 298 -27.67 -32.86 -16.34
N ILE A 299 -28.78 -33.39 -15.81
CA ILE A 299 -28.91 -33.82 -14.42
C ILE A 299 -27.98 -35.00 -14.08
N ASP A 300 -27.68 -35.85 -15.07
CA ASP A 300 -26.83 -37.04 -14.94
C ASP A 300 -25.33 -36.73 -15.07
N GLY A 301 -24.98 -35.48 -15.40
CA GLY A 301 -23.63 -34.95 -15.55
C GLY A 301 -23.05 -35.04 -16.97
N ASN A 302 -23.86 -35.31 -18.00
CA ASN A 302 -23.41 -35.30 -19.39
C ASN A 302 -23.39 -33.88 -19.96
N ILE A 303 -22.39 -33.61 -20.78
CA ILE A 303 -22.22 -32.30 -21.42
C ILE A 303 -23.24 -32.13 -22.55
N LEU A 304 -23.92 -30.99 -22.56
CA LEU A 304 -24.91 -30.63 -23.59
C LEU A 304 -24.22 -29.85 -24.71
N GLY A 305 -24.52 -30.20 -25.97
CA GLY A 305 -23.99 -29.51 -27.16
C GLY A 305 -23.03 -30.37 -27.99
N GLU A 306 -23.11 -30.22 -29.32
CA GLU A 306 -22.26 -30.97 -30.25
C GLU A 306 -20.83 -30.43 -30.33
N SER A 307 -20.64 -29.15 -29.99
CA SER A 307 -19.36 -28.44 -30.07
C SER A 307 -19.12 -27.70 -28.74
N VAL A 308 -18.08 -28.11 -28.02
CA VAL A 308 -17.71 -27.58 -26.71
C VAL A 308 -16.41 -26.79 -26.84
N PRO A 309 -16.34 -25.54 -26.37
CA PRO A 309 -15.10 -24.80 -26.32
C PRO A 309 -14.16 -25.43 -25.28
N VAL A 310 -12.96 -25.79 -25.70
CA VAL A 310 -11.91 -26.33 -24.84
C VAL A 310 -10.61 -25.57 -25.04
N ARG A 311 -9.81 -25.55 -23.99
CA ARG A 311 -8.44 -25.07 -24.04
C ARG A 311 -7.50 -26.25 -24.21
N TYR A 312 -6.63 -26.19 -25.21
CA TYR A 312 -5.62 -27.20 -25.48
C TYR A 312 -4.32 -26.52 -25.88
N ARG A 313 -3.22 -26.80 -25.15
CA ARG A 313 -1.93 -26.14 -25.33
C ARG A 313 -2.03 -24.61 -25.44
N GLN A 314 -2.74 -24.02 -24.49
CA GLN A 314 -2.96 -22.56 -24.37
C GLN A 314 -3.88 -21.92 -25.42
N ASP A 315 -4.27 -22.63 -26.48
CA ASP A 315 -5.19 -22.16 -27.50
C ASP A 315 -6.65 -22.55 -27.20
N PHE A 316 -7.59 -21.71 -27.62
CA PHE A 316 -9.03 -22.00 -27.57
C PHE A 316 -9.47 -22.69 -28.86
N ILE A 317 -9.90 -23.94 -28.75
CA ILE A 317 -10.42 -24.74 -29.85
C ILE A 317 -11.82 -25.26 -29.49
N THR A 318 -12.55 -25.79 -30.47
CA THR A 318 -13.84 -26.44 -30.24
C THR A 318 -13.74 -27.92 -30.55
N THR A 319 -14.23 -28.77 -29.66
CA THR A 319 -14.20 -30.25 -29.82
C THR A 319 -15.55 -30.87 -29.50
N ALA A 320 -15.72 -32.14 -29.86
CA ALA A 320 -16.90 -32.90 -29.46
C ALA A 320 -16.89 -33.18 -27.95
N ALA A 321 -18.06 -33.30 -27.33
CA ALA A 321 -18.19 -33.59 -25.89
C ALA A 321 -17.46 -34.88 -25.45
N ALA A 322 -17.35 -35.87 -26.34
CA ALA A 322 -16.65 -37.12 -26.06
C ALA A 322 -15.12 -37.00 -26.01
N GLU A 323 -14.55 -35.93 -26.56
CA GLU A 323 -13.10 -35.67 -26.61
C GLU A 323 -12.61 -34.76 -25.48
N VAL A 324 -13.52 -34.27 -24.63
CA VAL A 324 -13.20 -33.45 -23.47
C VAL A 324 -12.61 -34.36 -22.39
N ASP A 325 -11.42 -34.03 -21.89
CA ASP A 325 -10.73 -34.82 -20.86
C ASP A 325 -11.10 -34.32 -19.45
N TYR A 326 -11.16 -33.00 -19.26
CA TYR A 326 -11.39 -32.36 -17.97
C TYR A 326 -12.27 -31.13 -18.07
N VAL A 327 -12.96 -30.79 -16.97
CA VAL A 327 -13.82 -29.60 -16.84
C VAL A 327 -13.42 -28.83 -15.58
N ALA A 328 -13.38 -27.49 -15.64
CA ALA A 328 -13.12 -26.65 -14.48
C ALA A 328 -14.20 -26.82 -13.39
N VAL A 329 -13.82 -26.69 -12.11
CA VAL A 329 -14.72 -26.95 -10.98
C VAL A 329 -15.80 -25.88 -10.86
N SER A 330 -15.45 -24.63 -11.16
CA SER A 330 -16.33 -23.48 -10.98
C SER A 330 -15.94 -22.35 -11.93
N PRO A 331 -16.89 -21.53 -12.41
CA PRO A 331 -16.56 -20.35 -13.22
C PRO A 331 -15.74 -19.30 -12.45
N VAL A 332 -15.89 -19.18 -11.12
CA VAL A 332 -15.09 -18.26 -10.30
C VAL A 332 -13.64 -18.72 -10.09
N GLN A 333 -13.27 -19.90 -10.59
CA GLN A 333 -11.92 -20.47 -10.48
C GLN A 333 -10.85 -19.55 -11.06
N ILE A 334 -11.19 -18.72 -12.05
CA ILE A 334 -10.24 -17.85 -12.77
C ILE A 334 -9.89 -16.54 -12.05
N ILE A 335 -10.72 -16.10 -11.11
CA ILE A 335 -10.59 -14.81 -10.44
C ILE A 335 -10.09 -14.97 -9.00
N SER A 336 -9.66 -13.87 -8.36
CA SER A 336 -9.27 -13.85 -6.96
C SER A 336 -10.49 -13.75 -6.04
N VAL A 337 -10.26 -13.94 -4.73
CA VAL A 337 -11.30 -13.80 -3.71
C VAL A 337 -11.92 -12.41 -3.70
N ALA A 338 -11.12 -11.34 -3.78
CA ALA A 338 -11.65 -9.97 -3.78
C ALA A 338 -12.48 -9.66 -5.04
N THR A 339 -12.03 -10.12 -6.21
CA THR A 339 -12.76 -9.92 -7.47
C THR A 339 -14.05 -10.75 -7.48
N SER A 340 -14.06 -11.93 -6.86
CA SER A 340 -15.25 -12.79 -6.76
C SER A 340 -16.36 -12.28 -5.85
N LEU A 341 -16.13 -11.17 -5.12
CA LEU A 341 -17.15 -10.49 -4.30
C LEU A 341 -17.91 -9.40 -5.07
N ILE A 342 -17.59 -9.19 -6.35
CA ILE A 342 -18.30 -8.29 -7.26
C ILE A 342 -19.42 -9.10 -7.93
N PRO A 343 -20.72 -8.82 -7.67
CA PRO A 343 -21.82 -9.46 -8.40
C PRO A 343 -21.83 -8.95 -9.85
N PHE A 344 -22.44 -9.68 -10.80
CA PHE A 344 -22.57 -9.23 -12.20
C PHE A 344 -21.23 -8.80 -12.85
N LEU A 345 -20.13 -9.45 -12.47
CA LEU A 345 -18.77 -9.12 -12.91
C LEU A 345 -18.61 -9.20 -14.44
N GLU A 346 -19.33 -10.12 -15.07
CA GLU A 346 -19.41 -10.35 -16.51
C GLU A 346 -19.94 -9.14 -17.29
N HIS A 347 -20.65 -8.22 -16.63
CA HIS A 347 -21.18 -6.98 -17.21
C HIS A 347 -20.28 -5.75 -16.96
N ASP A 348 -19.10 -5.98 -16.39
CA ASP A 348 -18.10 -4.94 -16.12
C ASP A 348 -16.85 -5.10 -16.98
N ASP A 349 -16.36 -3.99 -17.53
CA ASP A 349 -15.03 -3.94 -18.14
C ASP A 349 -13.94 -4.30 -17.12
N ALA A 350 -12.93 -5.04 -17.58
CA ALA A 350 -11.84 -5.53 -16.74
C ALA A 350 -11.12 -4.41 -15.96
N ASN A 351 -10.96 -3.22 -16.56
CA ASN A 351 -10.30 -2.10 -15.86
C ASN A 351 -11.14 -1.58 -14.69
N ARG A 352 -12.48 -1.63 -14.81
CA ARG A 352 -13.39 -1.21 -13.75
C ARG A 352 -13.53 -2.27 -12.67
N ALA A 353 -13.58 -3.54 -13.06
CA ALA A 353 -13.52 -4.66 -12.12
C ALA A 353 -12.22 -4.64 -11.30
N LEU A 354 -11.07 -4.32 -11.92
CA LEU A 354 -9.78 -4.16 -11.24
C LEU A 354 -9.86 -3.05 -10.18
N MET A 355 -10.41 -1.89 -10.55
CA MET A 355 -10.64 -0.78 -9.62
C MET A 355 -11.56 -1.19 -8.47
N GLY A 356 -12.67 -1.88 -8.76
CA GLY A 356 -13.62 -2.38 -7.77
C GLY A 356 -13.00 -3.32 -6.76
N SER A 357 -12.27 -4.34 -7.24
CA SER A 357 -11.54 -5.30 -6.41
C SER A 357 -10.51 -4.60 -5.51
N ASN A 358 -9.75 -3.65 -6.06
CA ASN A 358 -8.76 -2.88 -5.29
C ASN A 358 -9.41 -1.96 -4.24
N MET A 359 -10.56 -1.35 -4.52
CA MET A 359 -11.26 -0.41 -3.63
C MET A 359 -11.97 -1.12 -2.48
N GLN A 360 -12.46 -2.35 -2.68
CA GLN A 360 -13.02 -3.13 -1.58
C GLN A 360 -12.01 -3.31 -0.43
N ARG A 361 -10.72 -3.47 -0.72
CA ARG A 361 -9.65 -3.55 0.30
C ARG A 361 -9.41 -2.21 1.02
N GLN A 362 -9.81 -1.10 0.43
CA GLN A 362 -9.69 0.25 1.00
C GLN A 362 -10.91 0.65 1.82
N ALA A 363 -11.94 -0.19 1.89
CA ALA A 363 -13.17 0.11 2.63
C ALA A 363 -12.91 0.16 4.14
N VAL A 364 -13.36 1.23 4.79
CA VAL A 364 -13.17 1.44 6.23
C VAL A 364 -14.27 0.72 7.02
N PRO A 365 -13.94 0.01 8.12
CA PRO A 365 -14.94 -0.61 8.97
C PRO A 365 -15.87 0.45 9.58
N LEU A 366 -17.16 0.30 9.29
CA LEU A 366 -18.20 1.18 9.80
C LEU A 366 -18.57 0.81 11.24
N LEU A 367 -19.15 1.78 11.96
CA LEU A 367 -19.66 1.58 13.32
C LEU A 367 -20.79 0.56 13.35
N ARG A 368 -21.61 0.52 12.30
CA ARG A 368 -22.71 -0.43 12.11
C ARG A 368 -22.54 -1.05 10.72
N PRO A 369 -21.76 -2.14 10.59
CA PRO A 369 -21.66 -2.82 9.31
C PRO A 369 -23.01 -3.43 8.94
N GLU A 370 -23.31 -3.43 7.64
CA GLU A 370 -24.52 -4.02 7.07
C GLU A 370 -24.11 -4.93 5.90
N ARG A 371 -24.63 -6.16 5.86
CA ARG A 371 -24.40 -7.13 4.79
C ARG A 371 -25.08 -6.69 3.49
N PRO A 372 -24.48 -6.98 2.33
CA PRO A 372 -25.08 -6.60 1.04
C PRO A 372 -26.40 -7.36 0.80
N LEU A 373 -27.39 -6.68 0.21
CA LEU A 373 -28.62 -7.32 -0.28
C LEU A 373 -28.36 -8.27 -1.46
N VAL A 374 -27.39 -7.90 -2.31
CA VAL A 374 -26.92 -8.70 -3.45
C VAL A 374 -25.49 -9.15 -3.16
N GLY A 375 -25.30 -10.42 -2.81
CA GLY A 375 -23.99 -11.01 -2.54
C GLY A 375 -23.61 -12.05 -3.59
N THR A 376 -22.37 -12.54 -3.54
CA THR A 376 -21.91 -13.65 -4.39
C THR A 376 -21.93 -15.01 -3.69
N GLY A 377 -22.09 -14.99 -2.35
CA GLY A 377 -22.11 -16.15 -1.48
C GLY A 377 -20.72 -16.59 -1.00
N LEU A 378 -19.66 -15.86 -1.38
CA LEU A 378 -18.30 -16.08 -0.89
C LEU A 378 -17.97 -15.21 0.35
N GLU A 379 -18.82 -14.25 0.70
CA GLU A 379 -18.67 -13.34 1.84
C GLU A 379 -18.50 -14.10 3.15
N ALA A 380 -19.32 -15.13 3.38
CA ALA A 380 -19.26 -15.94 4.60
C ALA A 380 -17.95 -16.73 4.72
N GLN A 381 -17.47 -17.27 3.59
CA GLN A 381 -16.22 -18.02 3.57
C GLN A 381 -15.02 -17.08 3.74
N ALA A 382 -14.99 -15.96 3.02
CA ALA A 382 -13.93 -14.96 3.11
C ALA A 382 -13.82 -14.36 4.52
N ALA A 383 -14.95 -14.13 5.22
CA ALA A 383 -14.95 -13.69 6.60
C ALA A 383 -14.29 -14.71 7.53
N ARG A 384 -14.67 -16.00 7.43
CA ARG A 384 -14.07 -17.08 8.24
C ARG A 384 -12.58 -17.25 7.97
N ASP A 385 -12.19 -17.31 6.70
CA ASP A 385 -10.81 -17.55 6.28
C ASP A 385 -9.88 -16.37 6.59
N SER A 386 -10.44 -15.15 6.76
CA SER A 386 -9.66 -13.98 7.18
C SER A 386 -9.05 -14.14 8.58
N GLY A 387 -9.73 -14.87 9.48
CA GLY A 387 -9.38 -15.00 10.89
C GLY A 387 -9.86 -13.85 11.78
N MET A 388 -10.64 -12.89 11.24
CA MET A 388 -11.18 -11.76 12.02
C MET A 388 -12.43 -12.14 12.84
N VAL A 389 -13.23 -13.08 12.33
CA VAL A 389 -14.38 -13.63 13.04
C VAL A 389 -13.95 -14.74 13.99
N VAL A 390 -14.63 -14.85 15.12
CA VAL A 390 -14.31 -15.86 16.12
C VAL A 390 -15.16 -17.10 15.85
N VAL A 391 -14.53 -18.26 15.67
CA VAL A 391 -15.22 -19.54 15.37
C VAL A 391 -15.11 -20.52 16.54
N SER A 392 -16.14 -21.35 16.72
CA SER A 392 -16.15 -22.41 17.73
C SER A 392 -15.22 -23.56 17.32
N PRO A 393 -14.28 -24.00 18.17
CA PRO A 393 -13.42 -25.14 17.85
C PRO A 393 -14.11 -26.49 18.10
N VAL A 394 -15.20 -26.50 18.86
CA VAL A 394 -15.90 -27.71 19.32
C VAL A 394 -17.41 -27.55 19.20
N ASP A 395 -18.11 -28.68 19.14
CA ASP A 395 -19.55 -28.74 19.36
C ASP A 395 -19.84 -28.60 20.86
N GLY A 396 -20.78 -27.73 21.23
CA GLY A 396 -21.07 -27.48 22.65
C GLY A 396 -22.19 -26.48 22.89
N GLU A 397 -22.30 -26.02 24.13
CA GLU A 397 -23.26 -25.01 24.55
C GLU A 397 -22.54 -23.77 25.12
N VAL A 398 -23.04 -22.57 24.80
CA VAL A 398 -22.49 -21.32 25.33
C VAL A 398 -22.89 -21.15 26.78
N THR A 399 -21.97 -21.40 27.71
CA THR A 399 -22.25 -21.31 29.16
C THR A 399 -22.02 -19.93 29.75
N PHE A 400 -21.13 -19.14 29.13
CA PHE A 400 -20.87 -17.77 29.56
C PHE A 400 -20.58 -16.87 28.37
N LEU A 401 -21.15 -15.67 28.41
CA LEU A 401 -21.00 -14.64 27.39
C LEU A 401 -20.85 -13.28 28.08
N ASP A 402 -19.80 -12.54 27.71
CA ASP A 402 -19.72 -11.10 27.95
C ASP A 402 -19.14 -10.38 26.72
N ALA A 403 -18.98 -9.06 26.80
CA ALA A 403 -18.44 -8.27 25.69
C ALA A 403 -16.94 -8.50 25.41
N LYS A 404 -16.22 -9.22 26.28
CA LYS A 404 -14.77 -9.46 26.24
C LYS A 404 -14.39 -10.93 26.09
N LYS A 405 -15.27 -11.88 26.38
CA LYS A 405 -15.01 -13.31 26.29
C LYS A 405 -16.29 -14.12 26.05
N VAL A 406 -16.13 -15.22 25.33
CA VAL A 406 -17.16 -16.24 25.08
C VAL A 406 -16.64 -17.58 25.61
N VAL A 407 -17.47 -18.33 26.33
CA VAL A 407 -17.12 -19.65 26.85
C VAL A 407 -18.10 -20.69 26.33
N VAL A 408 -17.56 -21.65 25.58
CA VAL A 408 -18.30 -22.82 25.08
C VAL A 408 -17.94 -24.03 25.94
N THR A 409 -18.93 -24.79 26.38
CA THR A 409 -18.72 -26.05 27.12
C THR A 409 -19.10 -27.22 26.23
N ASP A 410 -18.17 -28.16 26.05
CA ASP A 410 -18.41 -29.36 25.25
C ASP A 410 -19.30 -30.37 26.00
N ALA A 411 -19.65 -31.46 25.32
CA ALA A 411 -20.41 -32.56 25.92
C ALA A 411 -19.66 -33.28 27.07
N GLU A 412 -18.33 -33.15 27.15
CA GLU A 412 -17.48 -33.71 28.21
C GLU A 412 -17.34 -32.77 29.44
N GLY A 413 -17.95 -31.58 29.40
CA GLY A 413 -17.88 -30.57 30.46
C GLY A 413 -16.60 -29.71 30.44
N ARG A 414 -15.77 -29.80 29.40
CA ARG A 414 -14.58 -28.94 29.23
C ARG A 414 -14.99 -27.56 28.72
N LYS A 415 -14.41 -26.53 29.31
CA LYS A 415 -14.71 -25.12 28.99
C LYS A 415 -13.64 -24.55 28.07
N TYR A 416 -14.07 -24.07 26.92
CA TYR A 416 -13.25 -23.38 25.93
C TYR A 416 -13.57 -21.88 25.99
N ALA A 417 -12.67 -21.10 26.59
CA ALA A 417 -12.81 -19.66 26.68
C ALA A 417 -12.03 -18.96 25.54
N GLN A 418 -12.68 -18.04 24.85
CA GLN A 418 -12.09 -17.23 23.79
C GLN A 418 -12.25 -15.74 24.15
N GLU A 419 -11.14 -15.00 24.11
CA GLU A 419 -11.15 -13.55 24.35
C GLU A 419 -11.47 -12.78 23.06
N LEU A 420 -12.31 -11.76 23.20
CA LEU A 420 -12.73 -10.88 22.12
C LEU A 420 -11.89 -9.61 22.09
N GLN A 421 -11.47 -9.20 20.90
CA GLN A 421 -10.76 -7.95 20.67
C GLN A 421 -11.71 -6.76 20.76
N LYS A 422 -11.41 -5.78 21.63
CA LYS A 422 -12.24 -4.59 21.83
C LYS A 422 -11.45 -3.30 21.63
N TYR A 423 -11.89 -2.48 20.69
CA TYR A 423 -11.31 -1.17 20.37
C TYR A 423 -9.79 -1.19 20.23
N GLN A 424 -9.26 -2.23 19.57
CA GLN A 424 -7.84 -2.32 19.28
C GLN A 424 -7.53 -1.54 18.00
N ARG A 425 -6.36 -0.91 17.97
CA ARG A 425 -5.86 -0.19 16.79
C ARG A 425 -5.34 -1.19 15.75
N SER A 426 -5.76 -1.03 14.49
CA SER A 426 -5.15 -1.74 13.35
C SER A 426 -3.86 -1.06 12.86
N ASN A 427 -3.14 -1.67 11.92
CA ASN A 427 -1.96 -1.04 11.32
C ASN A 427 -2.27 0.26 10.56
N GLN A 428 -3.46 0.40 9.99
CA GLN A 428 -3.93 1.56 9.22
C GLN A 428 -4.83 2.48 10.07
N ASP A 429 -4.66 2.47 11.40
CA ASP A 429 -5.37 3.32 12.35
C ASP A 429 -6.90 3.14 12.37
N THR A 430 -7.41 2.05 11.80
CA THR A 430 -8.82 1.64 11.91
C THR A 430 -9.08 0.90 13.23
N CYS A 431 -10.36 0.72 13.57
CA CYS A 431 -10.77 0.05 14.80
C CYS A 431 -11.06 -1.44 14.58
N LEU A 432 -10.32 -2.29 15.29
CA LEU A 432 -10.61 -3.71 15.45
C LEU A 432 -11.50 -3.92 16.69
N ASN A 433 -12.71 -4.37 16.46
CA ASN A 433 -13.72 -4.61 17.48
C ASN A 433 -14.57 -5.84 17.11
N GLN A 434 -14.60 -6.81 18.01
CA GLN A 434 -15.40 -8.02 17.90
C GLN A 434 -16.68 -7.91 18.75
N ARG A 435 -17.78 -8.45 18.25
CA ARG A 435 -19.11 -8.42 18.88
C ARG A 435 -19.69 -9.84 18.92
N PRO A 436 -20.06 -10.35 20.10
CA PRO A 436 -20.66 -11.68 20.17
C PRO A 436 -22.00 -11.71 19.42
N LEU A 437 -22.22 -12.81 18.70
CA LEU A 437 -23.46 -13.09 17.95
C LEU A 437 -24.38 -14.06 18.70
N VAL A 438 -23.79 -15.00 19.43
CA VAL A 438 -24.49 -16.03 20.19
C VAL A 438 -25.01 -15.49 21.52
N PHE A 439 -26.01 -16.17 22.09
CA PHE A 439 -26.53 -15.94 23.43
C PHE A 439 -26.16 -17.08 24.39
N THR A 440 -26.25 -16.83 25.69
CA THR A 440 -26.05 -17.87 26.70
C THR A 440 -27.14 -18.95 26.58
N GLY A 441 -26.75 -20.21 26.50
CA GLY A 441 -27.64 -21.36 26.27
C GLY A 441 -27.75 -21.80 24.81
N ASP A 442 -27.13 -21.07 23.87
CA ASP A 442 -27.12 -21.48 22.47
C ASP A 442 -26.25 -22.71 22.27
N LYS A 443 -26.77 -23.67 21.48
CA LYS A 443 -25.99 -24.81 20.99
C LYS A 443 -25.20 -24.39 19.76
N VAL A 444 -23.90 -24.64 19.79
CA VAL A 444 -22.97 -24.25 18.73
C VAL A 444 -22.29 -25.48 18.16
N SER A 445 -22.05 -25.45 16.85
CA SER A 445 -21.28 -26.48 16.14
C SER A 445 -19.83 -26.04 15.91
N ALA A 446 -18.93 -27.01 15.78
CA ALA A 446 -17.55 -26.78 15.38
C ALA A 446 -17.52 -26.05 14.02
N GLY A 447 -16.78 -24.94 13.95
CA GLY A 447 -16.71 -24.05 12.79
C GLY A 447 -17.79 -22.97 12.71
N GLN A 448 -18.79 -22.97 13.60
CA GLN A 448 -19.79 -21.91 13.67
C GLN A 448 -19.18 -20.60 14.19
N VAL A 449 -19.60 -19.46 13.62
CA VAL A 449 -19.17 -18.13 14.06
C VAL A 449 -19.84 -17.78 15.40
N LEU A 450 -19.02 -17.45 16.40
CA LEU A 450 -19.43 -17.06 17.75
C LEU A 450 -19.50 -15.53 17.91
N ALA A 451 -18.59 -14.81 17.25
CA ALA A 451 -18.53 -13.35 17.29
C ALA A 451 -18.13 -12.79 15.92
N ASP A 452 -18.82 -11.73 15.53
CA ASP A 452 -18.44 -10.90 14.39
C ASP A 452 -17.19 -10.10 14.69
N GLY A 453 -16.40 -9.85 13.66
CA GLY A 453 -15.27 -8.95 13.66
C GLY A 453 -15.63 -7.54 13.20
N SER A 454 -14.60 -6.82 12.74
CA SER A 454 -14.76 -5.51 12.12
C SER A 454 -15.11 -5.67 10.64
N ALA A 455 -16.10 -4.91 10.15
CA ALA A 455 -16.65 -5.04 8.81
C ALA A 455 -17.21 -6.45 8.50
N THR A 456 -17.88 -7.06 9.48
CA THR A 456 -18.65 -8.30 9.30
C THR A 456 -20.00 -8.20 10.00
N GLU A 457 -21.02 -8.84 9.43
CA GLU A 457 -22.34 -8.99 10.03
C GLU A 457 -22.85 -10.42 9.82
N GLY A 458 -23.21 -11.10 10.92
CA GLY A 458 -23.75 -12.46 10.87
C GLY A 458 -22.76 -13.50 10.30
N GLY A 459 -21.45 -13.26 10.46
CA GLY A 459 -20.39 -14.09 9.89
C GLY A 459 -20.12 -13.86 8.39
N GLU A 460 -20.72 -12.84 7.77
CA GLU A 460 -20.48 -12.42 6.38
C GLU A 460 -19.68 -11.13 6.33
N ILE A 461 -18.89 -10.92 5.26
CA ILE A 461 -18.20 -9.65 5.01
C ILE A 461 -19.23 -8.53 4.76
N ALA A 462 -19.06 -7.41 5.46
CA ALA A 462 -19.91 -6.24 5.41
C ALA A 462 -19.05 -4.95 5.38
N LEU A 463 -18.62 -4.56 4.19
CA LEU A 463 -17.68 -3.45 3.94
C LEU A 463 -18.35 -2.06 3.81
N GLY A 464 -19.66 -2.00 3.62
CA GLY A 464 -20.43 -0.81 3.27
C GLY A 464 -21.86 -0.84 3.82
N GLN A 465 -22.78 -0.18 3.13
CA GLN A 465 -24.21 -0.08 3.47
C GLN A 465 -25.07 -0.23 2.21
N ASN A 466 -26.30 -0.71 2.37
CA ASN A 466 -27.31 -0.69 1.31
C ASN A 466 -28.05 0.65 1.36
N VAL A 467 -27.90 1.48 0.32
CA VAL A 467 -28.45 2.85 0.29
C VAL A 467 -29.30 3.09 -0.94
N LEU A 468 -30.29 3.97 -0.84
CA LEU A 468 -31.18 4.27 -1.96
C LEU A 468 -30.50 5.25 -2.93
N VAL A 469 -30.26 4.81 -4.16
CA VAL A 469 -29.53 5.57 -5.18
C VAL A 469 -30.43 5.91 -6.36
N ALA A 470 -30.34 7.16 -6.84
CA ALA A 470 -30.93 7.58 -8.11
C ALA A 470 -29.86 7.94 -9.14
N TYR A 471 -30.02 7.48 -10.38
CA TYR A 471 -29.14 7.82 -11.50
C TYR A 471 -29.71 8.99 -12.31
N MET A 472 -29.42 10.21 -11.87
CA MET A 472 -29.83 11.44 -12.56
C MET A 472 -28.81 12.57 -12.32
N PRO A 473 -28.59 13.49 -13.28
CA PRO A 473 -27.83 14.71 -13.00
C PRO A 473 -28.60 15.61 -12.02
N TRP A 474 -27.89 16.28 -11.11
CA TRP A 474 -28.49 17.19 -10.13
C TRP A 474 -27.68 18.48 -9.99
N GLU A 475 -28.14 19.57 -10.63
CA GLU A 475 -27.59 20.94 -10.49
C GLU A 475 -26.06 21.05 -10.64
N GLY A 476 -25.43 20.11 -11.34
CA GLY A 476 -23.96 20.01 -11.46
C GLY A 476 -23.23 19.55 -10.19
N TYR A 477 -23.92 19.23 -9.08
CA TYR A 477 -23.26 18.73 -7.87
C TYR A 477 -22.67 17.34 -8.07
N ASN A 478 -23.27 16.52 -8.92
CA ASN A 478 -22.73 15.22 -9.32
C ASN A 478 -22.07 15.27 -10.71
N TYR A 479 -21.44 16.40 -11.06
CA TYR A 479 -20.69 16.51 -12.31
C TYR A 479 -19.53 15.50 -12.35
N GLU A 480 -19.36 14.83 -13.49
CA GLU A 480 -18.43 13.71 -13.68
C GLU A 480 -18.58 12.61 -12.61
N ASP A 481 -17.63 12.53 -11.68
CA ASP A 481 -17.52 11.52 -10.62
C ASP A 481 -17.93 12.05 -9.25
N ALA A 482 -18.41 13.29 -9.16
CA ALA A 482 -18.87 13.83 -7.91
C ALA A 482 -20.13 13.09 -7.42
N ILE A 483 -20.23 12.88 -6.10
CA ILE A 483 -21.34 12.19 -5.47
C ILE A 483 -22.10 13.19 -4.60
N LEU A 484 -23.41 13.23 -4.80
CA LEU A 484 -24.33 13.99 -3.96
C LEU A 484 -24.91 13.07 -2.88
N LEU A 485 -24.95 13.54 -1.64
CA LEU A 485 -25.31 12.74 -0.48
C LEU A 485 -26.43 13.40 0.35
N SER A 486 -27.35 12.62 0.87
CA SER A 486 -28.41 13.06 1.78
C SER A 486 -27.88 13.23 3.21
N GLU A 487 -28.28 14.30 3.89
CA GLU A 487 -27.95 14.55 5.30
C GLU A 487 -28.44 13.42 6.22
N ARG A 488 -29.45 12.64 5.80
CA ARG A 488 -29.92 11.44 6.52
C ARG A 488 -28.78 10.48 6.85
N LEU A 489 -27.87 10.25 5.90
CA LEU A 489 -26.73 9.34 6.07
C LEU A 489 -25.75 9.82 7.16
N VAL A 490 -25.72 11.13 7.46
CA VAL A 490 -24.92 11.74 8.53
C VAL A 490 -25.65 11.68 9.87
N TYR A 491 -26.96 11.91 9.88
CA TYR A 491 -27.80 11.83 11.09
C TYR A 491 -27.86 10.41 11.64
N ASP A 492 -28.09 9.42 10.79
CA ASP A 492 -28.24 8.00 11.16
C ASP A 492 -26.90 7.30 11.46
N ASP A 493 -25.78 8.02 11.32
CA ASP A 493 -24.41 7.53 11.51
C ASP A 493 -24.04 6.33 10.61
N LEU A 494 -24.70 6.14 9.45
CA LEU A 494 -24.51 4.98 8.57
C LEU A 494 -23.06 4.84 8.08
N TYR A 495 -22.47 5.93 7.58
CA TYR A 495 -21.08 5.97 7.11
C TYR A 495 -20.09 6.52 8.15
N THR A 496 -20.31 6.18 9.41
CA THR A 496 -19.41 6.61 10.50
C THR A 496 -18.40 5.54 10.85
N SER A 497 -17.12 5.90 10.92
CA SER A 497 -16.01 5.01 11.30
C SER A 497 -15.33 5.47 12.59
N ILE A 498 -14.64 4.53 13.26
CA ILE A 498 -13.77 4.83 14.42
C ILE A 498 -12.32 4.66 13.97
N HIS A 499 -11.53 5.70 14.22
CA HIS A 499 -10.09 5.71 13.98
C HIS A 499 -9.38 5.82 15.33
N ILE A 500 -8.30 5.07 15.51
CA ILE A 500 -7.51 5.04 16.75
C ILE A 500 -6.07 5.36 16.40
N GLU A 501 -5.64 6.54 16.77
CA GLU A 501 -4.28 7.02 16.55
C GLU A 501 -3.41 6.73 17.79
N LYS A 502 -2.14 6.44 17.54
CA LYS A 502 -1.15 6.15 18.57
C LYS A 502 -0.11 7.26 18.60
N PHE A 503 -0.09 8.02 19.70
CA PHE A 503 0.99 8.97 19.99
C PHE A 503 1.97 8.34 20.97
N GLU A 504 3.26 8.57 20.73
CA GLU A 504 4.34 7.97 21.50
C GLU A 504 5.40 9.02 21.81
N ILE A 505 5.83 9.07 23.07
CA ILE A 505 6.96 9.89 23.51
C ILE A 505 7.84 9.07 24.45
N GLU A 506 9.13 9.32 24.35
CA GLU A 506 10.14 8.69 25.19
C GLU A 506 10.89 9.74 26.01
N ALA A 507 11.24 9.34 27.24
CA ALA A 507 12.10 10.07 28.14
C ALA A 507 13.50 9.46 28.07
N ARG A 508 14.46 10.23 27.57
CA ARG A 508 15.84 9.79 27.31
C ARG A 508 16.83 10.35 28.32
N GLN A 509 17.96 9.65 28.48
CA GLN A 509 19.12 10.18 29.17
C GLN A 509 19.89 11.13 28.25
N THR A 510 19.95 12.42 28.59
CA THR A 510 20.79 13.39 27.88
C THR A 510 22.13 13.61 28.59
N LYS A 511 23.06 14.32 27.94
CA LYS A 511 24.34 14.72 28.55
C LYS A 511 24.18 15.71 29.71
N LEU A 512 23.13 16.54 29.67
CA LEU A 512 22.87 17.58 30.68
C LEU A 512 22.03 17.05 31.86
N GLY A 513 21.38 15.89 31.69
CA GLY A 513 20.54 15.26 32.69
C GLY A 513 19.50 14.32 32.05
N PRO A 514 18.76 13.54 32.84
CA PRO A 514 17.62 12.79 32.34
C PRO A 514 16.50 13.73 31.87
N GLU A 515 15.80 13.37 30.80
CA GLU A 515 14.48 13.93 30.54
C GLU A 515 13.48 13.33 31.53
N GLU A 516 12.61 14.16 32.07
CA GLU A 516 11.62 13.76 33.07
C GLU A 516 10.21 13.96 32.53
N ILE A 517 9.31 13.03 32.85
CA ILE A 517 7.88 13.17 32.59
C ILE A 517 7.25 13.65 33.89
N THR A 518 6.68 14.84 33.86
CA THR A 518 6.15 15.54 35.04
C THR A 518 5.00 16.46 34.66
N ARG A 519 4.11 16.70 35.63
CA ARG A 519 3.05 17.70 35.54
C ARG A 519 3.59 19.14 35.63
N GLU A 520 4.78 19.34 36.21
CA GLU A 520 5.39 20.65 36.42
C GLU A 520 6.07 21.20 35.15
N ILE A 521 5.26 21.67 34.20
CA ILE A 521 5.74 22.18 32.91
C ILE A 521 5.96 23.71 32.99
N PRO A 522 7.11 24.24 32.53
CA PRO A 522 7.37 25.68 32.54
C PRO A 522 6.47 26.44 31.57
N ASN A 523 6.02 27.63 31.96
CA ASN A 523 5.27 28.59 31.12
C ASN A 523 3.94 28.07 30.57
N VAL A 524 3.31 27.09 31.25
CA VAL A 524 1.99 26.55 30.90
C VAL A 524 0.99 26.91 31.99
N GLY A 525 -0.20 27.40 31.60
CA GLY A 525 -1.28 27.73 32.54
C GLY A 525 -1.96 26.51 33.15
N GLU A 526 -2.58 26.66 34.32
CA GLU A 526 -3.23 25.54 35.04
C GLU A 526 -4.36 24.87 34.25
N ASP A 527 -5.08 25.63 33.41
CA ASP A 527 -6.17 25.11 32.57
C ASP A 527 -5.70 24.00 31.63
N ALA A 528 -4.51 24.15 31.02
CA ALA A 528 -3.93 23.16 30.13
C ALA A 528 -3.45 21.90 30.87
N LEU A 529 -3.15 22.00 32.17
CA LEU A 529 -2.71 20.88 33.02
C LEU A 529 -3.89 20.13 33.66
N ARG A 530 -5.12 20.65 33.55
CA ARG A 530 -6.31 20.12 34.25
C ARG A 530 -6.56 18.64 33.95
N GLN A 531 -6.35 18.23 32.70
CA GLN A 531 -6.63 16.86 32.26
C GLN A 531 -5.51 15.87 32.56
N LEU A 532 -4.30 16.36 32.85
CA LEU A 532 -3.16 15.50 33.24
C LEU A 532 -3.38 14.93 34.64
N ASP A 533 -2.76 13.80 34.92
CA ASP A 533 -2.62 13.21 36.25
C ASP A 533 -1.46 13.86 37.05
N GLU A 534 -1.10 13.26 38.18
CA GLU A 534 -0.01 13.74 39.04
C GLU A 534 1.37 13.53 38.41
N THR A 535 1.51 12.51 37.54
CA THR A 535 2.76 12.20 36.83
C THR A 535 2.96 13.05 35.57
N GLY A 536 1.92 13.77 35.13
CA GLY A 536 1.95 14.57 33.91
C GLY A 536 1.45 13.81 32.67
N ILE A 537 0.76 12.69 32.83
CA ILE A 537 0.18 11.90 31.74
C ILE A 537 -1.33 12.16 31.67
N ILE A 538 -1.89 12.20 30.46
CA ILE A 538 -3.32 12.41 30.24
C ILE A 538 -4.18 11.28 30.81
N ARG A 539 -5.32 11.62 31.42
CA ARG A 539 -6.26 10.64 31.98
C ARG A 539 -7.04 9.92 30.89
N ILE A 540 -7.26 8.61 31.07
CA ILE A 540 -8.15 7.82 30.21
C ILE A 540 -9.56 8.40 30.25
N GLY A 541 -10.18 8.53 29.08
CA GLY A 541 -11.51 9.09 28.91
C GLY A 541 -11.56 10.62 28.76
N ALA A 542 -10.42 11.32 28.88
CA ALA A 542 -10.33 12.75 28.61
C ALA A 542 -10.61 13.06 27.13
N TRP A 543 -11.27 14.20 26.88
CA TRP A 543 -11.49 14.72 25.53
C TRP A 543 -10.38 15.73 25.21
N VAL A 544 -9.64 15.47 24.14
CA VAL A 544 -8.48 16.25 23.74
C VAL A 544 -8.70 16.86 22.35
N THR A 545 -8.15 18.06 22.19
CA THR A 545 -8.16 18.86 20.97
C THR A 545 -6.74 19.22 20.55
N SER A 546 -6.57 19.72 19.33
CA SER A 546 -5.25 20.10 18.81
C SER A 546 -4.52 21.07 19.74
N GLY A 547 -3.26 20.76 20.09
CA GLY A 547 -2.43 21.55 21.00
C GLY A 547 -2.50 21.17 22.48
N ASP A 548 -3.49 20.37 22.89
CA ASP A 548 -3.58 19.84 24.25
C ASP A 548 -2.40 18.91 24.57
N ILE A 549 -1.98 18.92 25.85
CA ILE A 549 -0.84 18.14 26.32
C ILE A 549 -1.30 16.71 26.61
N LEU A 550 -0.68 15.73 25.96
CA LEU A 550 -0.90 14.31 26.22
C LEU A 550 0.06 13.78 27.29
N VAL A 551 1.33 14.19 27.21
CA VAL A 551 2.37 13.79 28.16
C VAL A 551 3.30 14.97 28.39
N GLY A 552 3.34 15.46 29.62
CA GLY A 552 4.23 16.50 30.07
C GLY A 552 5.67 15.99 30.11
N LYS A 553 6.55 16.51 29.26
CA LYS A 553 7.97 16.14 29.23
C LYS A 553 8.84 17.38 29.31
N VAL A 554 9.80 17.34 30.23
CA VAL A 554 10.78 18.41 30.43
C VAL A 554 12.19 17.92 30.12
N THR A 555 12.95 18.73 29.36
CA THR A 555 14.33 18.44 28.99
C THR A 555 15.26 19.48 29.62
N PRO A 556 16.36 19.09 30.29
CA PRO A 556 17.29 20.05 30.87
C PRO A 556 17.98 20.91 29.79
N LYS A 557 18.11 22.23 30.04
CA LYS A 557 18.69 23.25 29.16
C LYS A 557 19.99 23.79 29.78
N GLY A 558 21.01 24.04 28.95
CA GLY A 558 22.24 24.69 29.39
C GLY A 558 22.12 26.23 29.44
N GLU A 559 22.89 26.89 30.31
CA GLU A 559 22.90 28.37 30.45
C GLU A 559 23.44 29.11 29.21
N SER A 560 24.24 28.43 28.37
CA SER A 560 24.86 29.02 27.16
C SER A 560 23.88 29.25 26.01
N ASP A 561 22.74 28.56 26.00
CA ASP A 561 21.85 28.49 24.83
C ASP A 561 20.83 29.64 24.76
N GLN A 562 20.91 30.62 25.66
CA GLN A 562 19.96 31.73 25.73
C GLN A 562 20.44 32.92 24.89
N PRO A 563 19.65 33.40 23.90
CA PRO A 563 19.94 34.61 23.18
C PRO A 563 19.94 35.83 24.13
N PRO A 564 20.71 36.90 23.84
CA PRO A 564 20.80 38.09 24.68
C PRO A 564 19.44 38.73 25.01
N GLU A 565 18.48 38.65 24.09
CA GLU A 565 17.13 39.16 24.23
C GLU A 565 16.34 38.40 25.30
N GLU A 566 16.45 37.07 25.35
CA GLU A 566 15.80 36.23 26.38
C GLU A 566 16.40 36.51 27.76
N LYS A 567 17.73 36.72 27.83
CA LYS A 567 18.41 37.12 29.07
C LYS A 567 17.92 38.47 29.58
N LEU A 568 17.71 39.43 28.69
CA LEU A 568 17.18 40.75 29.05
C LEU A 568 15.74 40.68 29.53
N LEU A 569 14.85 39.98 28.80
CA LEU A 569 13.44 39.80 29.19
C LEU A 569 13.35 39.22 30.60
N ARG A 570 14.16 38.20 30.87
CA ARG A 570 14.22 37.57 32.18
C ARG A 570 14.70 38.53 33.29
N ALA A 571 15.70 39.35 33.01
CA ALA A 571 16.17 40.38 33.96
C ALA A 571 15.08 41.43 34.26
N ILE A 572 14.25 41.76 33.25
CA ILE A 572 13.13 42.70 33.40
C ILE A 572 11.99 42.09 34.24
N PHE A 573 11.59 40.85 33.96
CA PHE A 573 10.46 40.20 34.63
C PHE A 573 10.84 39.53 35.97
N GLY A 574 12.13 39.50 36.33
CA GLY A 574 12.60 38.90 37.59
C GLY A 574 12.41 37.39 37.64
N GLU A 575 12.20 36.73 36.50
CA GLU A 575 12.03 35.29 36.43
C GLU A 575 13.36 34.56 36.70
N LYS A 576 13.34 33.55 37.56
CA LYS A 576 14.50 32.68 37.77
C LYS A 576 14.70 31.79 36.54
N ALA A 577 15.95 31.36 36.31
CA ALA A 577 16.25 30.42 35.23
C ALA A 577 15.53 29.16 35.62
N ARG A 578 14.63 28.69 34.77
CA ARG A 578 14.24 27.30 34.84
C ARG A 578 15.26 26.56 34.00
N ASP A 579 15.92 25.60 34.62
CA ASP A 579 16.96 24.77 34.00
C ASP A 579 16.37 23.76 33.01
N VAL A 580 15.08 23.85 32.71
CA VAL A 580 14.32 22.88 31.91
C VAL A 580 13.48 23.58 30.84
N ARG A 581 13.33 22.91 29.70
CA ARG A 581 12.52 23.31 28.54
C ARG A 581 11.33 22.36 28.38
N ASP A 582 10.18 22.90 28.02
CA ASP A 582 9.01 22.10 27.60
C ASP A 582 9.31 21.38 26.27
N ASN A 583 9.25 20.05 26.29
CA ASN A 583 9.33 19.18 25.12
C ASN A 583 8.19 18.14 25.16
N SER A 584 7.03 18.55 25.68
CA SER A 584 5.86 17.71 25.92
C SER A 584 5.24 17.19 24.62
N LEU A 585 4.62 16.02 24.71
CA LEU A 585 3.81 15.47 23.64
C LEU A 585 2.48 16.22 23.59
N ARG A 586 2.17 16.81 22.44
CA ARG A 586 0.92 17.54 22.19
C ARG A 586 0.15 16.89 21.05
N VAL A 587 -1.17 17.03 21.07
CA VAL A 587 -2.04 16.59 19.97
C VAL A 587 -1.71 17.40 18.71
N PRO A 588 -1.39 16.76 17.57
CA PRO A 588 -1.18 17.43 16.30
C PRO A 588 -2.35 18.31 15.83
N ASN A 589 -2.06 19.22 14.90
CA ASN A 589 -3.05 20.09 14.31
C ASN A 589 -4.07 19.29 13.49
N GLY A 590 -5.36 19.52 13.73
CA GLY A 590 -6.46 18.88 13.02
C GLY A 590 -6.99 17.61 13.69
N GLU A 591 -6.25 17.05 14.64
CA GLU A 591 -6.66 15.85 15.37
C GLU A 591 -7.42 16.22 16.65
N LYS A 592 -8.43 15.41 16.95
CA LYS A 592 -9.28 15.51 18.15
C LYS A 592 -9.87 14.16 18.47
N GLY A 593 -10.12 13.90 19.74
CA GLY A 593 -10.76 12.66 20.13
C GLY A 593 -10.75 12.40 21.62
N ARG A 594 -11.04 11.15 21.97
CA ARG A 594 -11.08 10.69 23.34
C ARG A 594 -9.93 9.74 23.61
N VAL A 595 -9.23 9.93 24.72
CA VAL A 595 -8.18 9.00 25.15
C VAL A 595 -8.82 7.67 25.56
N VAL A 596 -8.46 6.57 24.90
CA VAL A 596 -9.03 5.24 25.15
C VAL A 596 -8.10 4.38 26.02
N ASP A 597 -6.81 4.43 25.76
CA ASP A 597 -5.81 3.63 26.46
C ASP A 597 -4.51 4.43 26.63
N VAL A 598 -3.79 4.16 27.71
CA VAL A 598 -2.48 4.74 27.99
C VAL A 598 -1.58 3.62 28.50
N ARG A 599 -0.47 3.39 27.82
CA ARG A 599 0.52 2.36 28.18
C ARG A 599 1.85 3.01 28.51
N VAL A 600 2.34 2.72 29.70
CA VAL A 600 3.62 3.20 30.21
C VAL A 600 4.56 2.02 30.30
N PHE A 601 5.71 2.12 29.63
CA PHE A 601 6.78 1.13 29.67
C PHE A 601 7.97 1.73 30.40
N THR A 602 8.49 1.02 31.39
CA THR A 602 9.58 1.52 32.24
C THR A 602 10.71 0.51 32.32
N ARG A 603 11.95 1.00 32.33
CA ARG A 603 13.12 0.14 32.48
C ARG A 603 13.10 -0.64 33.79
N GLU A 604 12.53 -0.04 34.84
CA GLU A 604 12.42 -0.63 36.18
C GLU A 604 11.49 -1.85 36.22
N GLN A 605 10.45 -1.88 35.38
CA GLN A 605 9.53 -3.02 35.26
C GLN A 605 10.11 -4.17 34.43
N GLY A 606 11.31 -4.03 33.87
CA GLY A 606 11.96 -5.02 33.03
C GLY A 606 11.52 -5.00 31.57
N ASP A 607 10.87 -3.93 31.12
CA ASP A 607 10.48 -3.76 29.71
C ASP A 607 11.71 -3.52 28.81
N GLU A 608 11.69 -4.12 27.61
CA GLU A 608 12.70 -3.86 26.60
C GLU A 608 12.51 -2.46 25.97
N LEU A 609 13.34 -1.51 26.38
CA LEU A 609 13.34 -0.14 25.87
C LEU A 609 14.55 0.13 24.95
N PRO A 610 14.43 1.09 24.01
CA PRO A 610 15.56 1.55 23.23
C PRO A 610 16.77 1.96 24.11
N PRO A 611 18.01 1.81 23.63
CA PRO A 611 19.19 2.26 24.36
C PRO A 611 19.09 3.75 24.72
N GLY A 612 19.24 4.08 26.00
CA GLY A 612 19.16 5.45 26.50
C GLY A 612 17.75 5.95 26.82
N ALA A 613 16.69 5.19 26.53
CA ALA A 613 15.34 5.49 26.99
C ALA A 613 15.09 4.90 28.39
N ASN A 614 14.58 5.72 29.31
CA ASN A 614 14.23 5.35 30.67
C ASN A 614 12.76 4.95 30.78
N MET A 615 11.89 5.69 30.08
CA MET A 615 10.44 5.48 30.06
C MET A 615 9.88 5.79 28.67
N VAL A 616 8.90 5.01 28.22
CA VAL A 616 8.15 5.24 26.98
C VAL A 616 6.66 5.27 27.33
N VAL A 617 5.98 6.33 26.92
CA VAL A 617 4.54 6.49 27.12
C VAL A 617 3.84 6.47 25.78
N ARG A 618 2.84 5.61 25.64
CA ARG A 618 1.97 5.49 24.47
C ARG A 618 0.56 5.90 24.86
N VAL A 619 -0.01 6.85 24.12
CA VAL A 619 -1.37 7.34 24.32
C VAL A 619 -2.18 7.02 23.07
N TYR A 620 -3.30 6.33 23.27
CA TYR A 620 -4.23 5.97 22.19
C TYR A 620 -5.43 6.91 22.23
N VAL A 621 -5.65 7.65 21.15
CA VAL A 621 -6.76 8.60 21.01
C VAL A 621 -7.68 8.07 19.92
N ALA A 622 -8.96 7.89 20.27
CA ALA A 622 -9.98 7.46 19.33
C ALA A 622 -10.85 8.64 18.87
N GLN A 623 -11.08 8.71 17.57
CA GLN A 623 -11.94 9.68 16.91
C GLN A 623 -13.09 8.96 16.20
N LYS A 624 -14.31 9.48 16.39
CA LYS A 624 -15.47 9.10 15.58
C LYS A 624 -15.51 10.02 14.37
N ARG A 625 -15.33 9.47 13.15
CA ARG A 625 -15.31 10.22 11.89
C ARG A 625 -16.59 9.94 11.10
N LYS A 626 -17.49 10.94 11.07
CA LYS A 626 -18.68 10.91 10.21
C LYS A 626 -18.28 11.06 8.73
N ILE A 627 -19.22 10.81 7.82
CA ILE A 627 -19.03 11.11 6.40
C ILE A 627 -19.10 12.63 6.20
N GLN A 628 -18.23 13.18 5.36
CA GLN A 628 -18.18 14.62 5.07
C GLN A 628 -17.81 14.92 3.62
N VAL A 629 -18.01 16.17 3.21
CA VAL A 629 -17.60 16.66 1.88
C VAL A 629 -16.09 16.47 1.70
N GLY A 630 -15.69 15.91 0.57
CA GLY A 630 -14.30 15.57 0.28
C GLY A 630 -13.90 14.12 0.60
N ASP A 631 -14.70 13.39 1.37
CA ASP A 631 -14.49 11.96 1.57
C ASP A 631 -14.77 11.19 0.27
N LYS A 632 -14.02 10.11 0.06
CA LYS A 632 -14.15 9.27 -1.13
C LYS A 632 -15.04 8.06 -0.86
N MET A 633 -16.02 7.85 -1.75
CA MET A 633 -16.89 6.67 -1.77
C MET A 633 -16.72 5.89 -3.07
N ALA A 634 -17.08 4.62 -3.05
CA ALA A 634 -17.13 3.79 -4.24
C ALA A 634 -18.16 2.67 -4.12
N GLY A 635 -18.69 2.20 -5.24
CA GLY A 635 -19.36 0.90 -5.30
C GLY A 635 -18.37 -0.24 -5.60
N ARG A 636 -18.90 -1.46 -5.74
CA ARG A 636 -18.09 -2.67 -6.06
C ARG A 636 -17.63 -2.73 -7.52
N HIS A 637 -18.28 -1.96 -8.40
CA HIS A 637 -18.10 -1.98 -9.86
C HIS A 637 -17.11 -0.92 -10.37
N GLY A 638 -16.20 -0.44 -9.53
CA GLY A 638 -15.19 0.57 -9.91
C GLY A 638 -15.73 1.99 -10.16
N ASN A 639 -17.00 2.24 -9.80
CA ASN A 639 -17.61 3.57 -9.74
C ASN A 639 -17.13 4.29 -8.47
N LYS A 640 -16.12 5.16 -8.61
CA LYS A 640 -15.55 5.96 -7.52
C LYS A 640 -15.96 7.42 -7.64
N GLY A 641 -16.09 8.08 -6.50
CA GLY A 641 -16.40 9.49 -6.47
C GLY A 641 -16.05 10.16 -5.15
N ILE A 642 -15.98 11.50 -5.19
CA ILE A 642 -15.78 12.34 -4.00
C ILE A 642 -17.13 12.98 -3.67
N ILE A 643 -17.47 13.04 -2.39
CA ILE A 643 -18.68 13.75 -1.97
C ILE A 643 -18.49 15.24 -2.21
N SER A 644 -19.31 15.82 -3.07
CA SER A 644 -19.25 17.25 -3.42
C SER A 644 -20.12 18.09 -2.50
N ARG A 645 -21.32 17.59 -2.16
CA ARG A 645 -22.29 18.28 -1.32
C ARG A 645 -23.13 17.28 -0.55
N ILE A 646 -23.47 17.68 0.68
CA ILE A 646 -24.48 17.01 1.50
C ILE A 646 -25.71 17.91 1.49
N LEU A 647 -26.83 17.42 0.97
CA LEU A 647 -28.08 18.17 0.92
C LEU A 647 -28.99 17.82 2.10
N PRO A 648 -29.76 18.80 2.61
CA PRO A 648 -30.85 18.54 3.54
C PRO A 648 -31.84 17.53 2.97
N ILE A 649 -32.51 16.80 3.86
CA ILE A 649 -33.39 15.69 3.49
C ILE A 649 -34.58 16.18 2.65
N GLU A 650 -35.10 17.37 2.97
CA GLU A 650 -36.21 18.02 2.29
C GLU A 650 -35.89 18.46 0.85
N ASP A 651 -34.62 18.70 0.53
CA ASP A 651 -34.17 19.15 -0.79
C ASP A 651 -33.89 17.98 -1.74
N MET A 652 -33.79 16.75 -1.21
CA MET A 652 -33.47 15.57 -2.01
C MET A 652 -34.66 15.16 -2.88
N PRO A 653 -34.40 14.59 -4.07
CA PRO A 653 -35.44 13.87 -4.80
C PRO A 653 -36.08 12.82 -3.89
N TYR A 654 -37.39 12.63 -4.01
CA TYR A 654 -38.11 11.66 -3.21
C TYR A 654 -39.02 10.78 -4.06
N LEU A 655 -39.26 9.57 -3.56
CA LEU A 655 -40.13 8.55 -4.13
C LEU A 655 -41.62 8.91 -3.94
N PRO A 656 -42.55 8.26 -4.65
CA PRO A 656 -43.99 8.53 -4.51
C PRO A 656 -44.57 8.33 -3.10
N ASP A 657 -43.90 7.55 -2.25
CA ASP A 657 -44.24 7.31 -0.85
C ASP A 657 -43.73 8.41 0.12
N GLY A 658 -42.97 9.39 -0.39
CA GLY A 658 -42.32 10.43 0.39
C GLY A 658 -40.90 10.08 0.87
N SER A 659 -40.40 8.88 0.57
CA SER A 659 -39.05 8.47 0.98
C SER A 659 -37.98 9.20 0.16
N PRO A 660 -37.05 9.94 0.79
CA PRO A 660 -36.00 10.67 0.09
C PRO A 660 -34.90 9.72 -0.41
N ILE A 661 -34.29 10.07 -1.54
CA ILE A 661 -33.10 9.39 -2.07
C ILE A 661 -31.89 9.65 -1.16
N ASP A 662 -31.01 8.67 -1.00
CA ASP A 662 -29.81 8.80 -0.16
C ASP A 662 -28.61 9.36 -0.93
N ILE A 663 -28.40 8.87 -2.15
CA ILE A 663 -27.27 9.26 -2.99
C ILE A 663 -27.75 9.48 -4.43
N VAL A 664 -27.27 10.54 -5.06
CA VAL A 664 -27.53 10.77 -6.49
C VAL A 664 -26.23 10.61 -7.28
N LEU A 665 -26.23 9.66 -8.22
CA LEU A 665 -25.11 9.36 -9.09
C LEU A 665 -25.36 9.87 -10.51
N ASN A 666 -24.28 10.22 -11.20
CA ASN A 666 -24.36 10.68 -12.57
C ASN A 666 -24.53 9.51 -13.55
N PRO A 667 -25.59 9.48 -14.37
CA PRO A 667 -25.81 8.41 -15.33
C PRO A 667 -24.76 8.39 -16.46
N LEU A 668 -24.13 9.53 -16.79
CA LEU A 668 -23.16 9.63 -17.90
C LEU A 668 -21.88 8.81 -17.67
N GLY A 669 -21.56 8.54 -16.41
CA GLY A 669 -20.40 7.73 -16.02
C GLY A 669 -20.57 6.24 -16.33
N VAL A 670 -21.80 5.74 -16.49
CA VAL A 670 -22.04 4.29 -16.65
C VAL A 670 -21.69 3.80 -18.06
N PRO A 671 -22.22 4.38 -19.16
CA PRO A 671 -21.95 3.87 -20.51
C PRO A 671 -20.50 4.08 -20.94
N SER A 672 -19.90 5.22 -20.55
CA SER A 672 -18.51 5.55 -20.91
C SER A 672 -17.47 4.64 -20.26
N ARG A 673 -17.86 3.93 -19.18
CA ARG A 673 -16.98 3.07 -18.40
C ARG A 673 -17.29 1.59 -18.54
N MET A 674 -18.40 1.25 -19.21
CA MET A 674 -18.84 -0.12 -19.45
C MET A 674 -18.89 -0.95 -18.16
N ASN A 675 -19.43 -0.38 -17.09
CA ASN A 675 -19.64 -1.07 -15.81
C ASN A 675 -21.13 -1.12 -15.47
N VAL A 676 -21.87 -1.86 -16.30
CA VAL A 676 -23.34 -1.96 -16.24
C VAL A 676 -23.79 -2.82 -15.06
N GLY A 677 -22.91 -3.66 -14.51
CA GLY A 677 -23.19 -4.48 -13.33
C GLY A 677 -23.74 -3.68 -12.15
N GLN A 678 -23.31 -2.41 -11.97
CA GLN A 678 -23.82 -1.54 -10.90
C GLN A 678 -25.32 -1.21 -11.03
N VAL A 679 -25.87 -1.23 -12.25
CA VAL A 679 -27.29 -0.98 -12.50
C VAL A 679 -28.09 -2.24 -12.16
N PHE A 680 -27.61 -3.42 -12.55
CA PHE A 680 -28.22 -4.68 -12.15
C PHE A 680 -28.20 -4.87 -10.63
N GLU A 681 -27.07 -4.58 -9.98
CA GLU A 681 -26.96 -4.59 -8.52
C GLU A 681 -27.98 -3.65 -7.87
N CYS A 682 -28.10 -2.42 -8.38
CA CYS A 682 -29.03 -1.42 -7.89
C CYS A 682 -30.49 -1.90 -7.96
N LEU A 683 -30.90 -2.43 -9.11
CA LEU A 683 -32.25 -2.90 -9.37
C LEU A 683 -32.59 -4.17 -8.58
N LEU A 684 -31.69 -5.15 -8.55
CA LEU A 684 -31.90 -6.38 -7.80
C LEU A 684 -31.90 -6.12 -6.29
N GLY A 685 -31.09 -5.17 -5.81
CA GLY A 685 -31.14 -4.70 -4.43
C GLY A 685 -32.49 -4.04 -4.08
N TRP A 686 -33.09 -3.32 -5.02
CA TRP A 686 -34.44 -2.76 -4.84
C TRP A 686 -35.50 -3.84 -4.71
N ALA A 687 -35.44 -4.89 -5.55
CA ALA A 687 -36.31 -6.05 -5.40
C ALA A 687 -36.10 -6.73 -4.04
N GLY A 688 -34.85 -6.84 -3.59
CA GLY A 688 -34.48 -7.51 -2.33
C GLY A 688 -35.06 -6.82 -1.10
N GLU A 689 -34.99 -5.49 -1.06
CA GLU A 689 -35.61 -4.69 0.00
C GLU A 689 -37.12 -4.94 0.08
N ASN A 690 -37.83 -4.83 -1.05
CA ASN A 690 -39.29 -4.93 -1.08
C ASN A 690 -39.80 -6.36 -0.81
N LEU A 691 -39.00 -7.38 -1.18
CA LEU A 691 -39.28 -8.78 -0.88
C LEU A 691 -38.78 -9.22 0.50
N ASN A 692 -38.05 -8.36 1.22
CA ASN A 692 -37.31 -8.70 2.44
C ASN A 692 -36.42 -9.95 2.25
N ALA A 693 -35.77 -10.03 1.09
CA ALA A 693 -34.96 -11.15 0.65
C ALA A 693 -33.56 -10.68 0.25
N ARG A 694 -32.58 -11.58 0.36
CA ARG A 694 -31.22 -11.37 -0.10
C ARG A 694 -30.92 -12.30 -1.25
N PHE A 695 -30.22 -11.80 -2.25
CA PHE A 695 -29.91 -12.55 -3.46
C PHE A 695 -28.44 -12.95 -3.49
N LYS A 696 -28.21 -14.18 -3.93
CA LYS A 696 -26.88 -14.72 -4.18
C LYS A 696 -26.70 -14.85 -5.70
N ILE A 697 -25.87 -13.99 -6.28
CA ILE A 697 -25.50 -13.99 -7.69
C ILE A 697 -24.02 -14.36 -7.79
N THR A 698 -23.75 -15.58 -8.23
CA THR A 698 -22.37 -16.00 -8.50
C THR A 698 -21.92 -15.32 -9.79
N PRO A 699 -20.70 -14.76 -9.88
CA PRO A 699 -20.18 -14.20 -11.13
C PRO A 699 -20.29 -15.19 -12.30
N PHE A 700 -20.48 -14.65 -13.50
CA PHE A 700 -20.73 -15.35 -14.75
C PHE A 700 -22.10 -16.05 -14.80
N ASP A 701 -23.17 -15.33 -14.44
CA ASP A 701 -24.53 -15.87 -14.33
C ASP A 701 -25.20 -16.19 -15.68
N GLU A 702 -24.71 -15.61 -16.78
CA GLU A 702 -25.14 -15.87 -18.16
C GLU A 702 -24.99 -17.34 -18.58
N MET A 703 -24.36 -18.19 -17.76
CA MET A 703 -24.38 -19.66 -17.92
C MET A 703 -25.80 -20.25 -17.91
N TYR A 704 -26.78 -19.55 -17.31
CA TYR A 704 -28.16 -20.03 -17.19
C TYR A 704 -29.03 -19.71 -18.42
N GLY A 705 -28.53 -18.90 -19.36
CA GLY A 705 -29.25 -18.48 -20.56
C GLY A 705 -28.81 -17.10 -21.04
N ALA A 706 -29.14 -16.76 -22.28
CA ALA A 706 -28.87 -15.42 -22.80
C ALA A 706 -29.73 -14.37 -22.09
N GLU A 707 -29.10 -13.29 -21.62
CA GLU A 707 -29.72 -12.20 -20.86
C GLU A 707 -30.32 -12.66 -19.52
N ALA A 708 -29.75 -13.71 -18.92
CA ALA A 708 -30.23 -14.27 -17.64
C ALA A 708 -30.23 -13.22 -16.51
N SER A 709 -29.22 -12.35 -16.47
CA SER A 709 -29.14 -11.22 -15.53
C SER A 709 -30.36 -10.29 -15.64
N LEU A 710 -30.79 -10.00 -16.87
CA LEU A 710 -31.91 -9.10 -17.15
C LEU A 710 -33.25 -9.75 -16.78
N GLU A 711 -33.47 -10.99 -17.22
CA GLU A 711 -34.69 -11.75 -16.90
C GLU A 711 -34.86 -11.93 -15.39
N THR A 712 -33.77 -12.29 -14.69
CA THR A 712 -33.78 -12.45 -13.23
C THR A 712 -34.11 -11.13 -12.54
N THR A 713 -33.45 -10.03 -12.93
CA THR A 713 -33.65 -8.73 -12.30
C THR A 713 -35.07 -8.20 -12.51
N HIS A 714 -35.57 -8.22 -13.76
CA HIS A 714 -36.91 -7.76 -14.09
C HIS A 714 -38.00 -8.67 -13.50
N GLY A 715 -37.80 -9.99 -13.55
CA GLY A 715 -38.72 -10.95 -12.94
C GLY A 715 -38.86 -10.74 -11.43
N LYS A 716 -37.74 -10.50 -10.72
CA LYS A 716 -37.78 -10.24 -9.28
C LYS A 716 -38.39 -8.88 -8.93
N LEU A 717 -38.22 -7.87 -9.77
CA LEU A 717 -38.91 -6.60 -9.62
C LEU A 717 -40.43 -6.73 -9.84
N GLN A 718 -40.86 -7.57 -10.77
CA GLN A 718 -42.27 -7.91 -10.96
C GLN A 718 -42.83 -8.65 -9.73
N ASP A 719 -42.11 -9.66 -9.23
CA ASP A 719 -42.48 -10.35 -7.99
C ASP A 719 -42.62 -9.36 -6.81
N ALA A 720 -41.71 -8.40 -6.70
CA ALA A 720 -41.72 -7.37 -5.66
C ALA A 720 -42.93 -6.43 -5.79
N ARG A 721 -43.26 -6.01 -7.02
CA ARG A 721 -44.46 -5.20 -7.31
C ARG A 721 -45.71 -5.95 -6.88
N ASP A 722 -45.83 -7.22 -7.26
CA ASP A 722 -47.02 -8.03 -7.01
C ASP A 722 -47.17 -8.38 -5.52
N ALA A 723 -46.05 -8.55 -4.79
CA ALA A 723 -46.05 -8.82 -3.35
C ALA A 723 -46.44 -7.60 -2.49
N VAL A 724 -45.94 -6.40 -2.84
CA VAL A 724 -46.21 -5.16 -2.07
C VAL A 724 -47.52 -4.49 -2.51
N GLY A 725 -47.91 -4.67 -3.78
CA GLY A 725 -49.10 -4.04 -4.37
C GLY A 725 -48.89 -2.60 -4.84
N ASN A 726 -47.64 -2.13 -4.95
CA ASN A 726 -47.29 -0.79 -5.39
C ASN A 726 -46.87 -0.79 -6.86
N GLU A 727 -47.68 -0.21 -7.74
CA GLU A 727 -47.43 -0.18 -9.19
C GLU A 727 -46.14 0.54 -9.59
N TRP A 728 -45.69 1.52 -8.78
CA TRP A 728 -44.50 2.32 -9.06
C TRP A 728 -43.17 1.59 -8.80
N ILE A 729 -43.18 0.40 -8.18
CA ILE A 729 -41.96 -0.42 -7.97
C ILE A 729 -41.43 -0.95 -9.31
N PHE A 730 -42.33 -1.35 -10.21
CA PHE A 730 -41.96 -1.85 -11.53
C PHE A 730 -43.04 -1.47 -12.56
N ASN A 731 -42.66 -0.61 -13.50
CA ASN A 731 -43.48 -0.29 -14.66
C ASN A 731 -43.03 -1.12 -15.88
N PRO A 732 -43.91 -1.92 -16.52
CA PRO A 732 -43.58 -2.62 -17.75
C PRO A 732 -43.13 -1.71 -18.91
N ASP A 733 -43.64 -0.48 -18.97
CA ASP A 733 -43.30 0.48 -20.03
C ASP A 733 -41.90 1.09 -19.84
N ASP A 734 -41.46 1.24 -18.59
CA ASP A 734 -40.17 1.77 -18.18
C ASP A 734 -39.52 0.86 -17.12
N PRO A 735 -38.97 -0.31 -17.53
CA PRO A 735 -38.46 -1.30 -16.59
C PRO A 735 -37.31 -0.74 -15.76
N GLY A 736 -37.41 -0.89 -14.43
CA GLY A 736 -36.39 -0.46 -13.48
C GLY A 736 -36.30 1.06 -13.26
N LYS A 737 -37.29 1.84 -13.69
CA LYS A 737 -37.35 3.28 -13.42
C LYS A 737 -38.59 3.64 -12.62
N ILE A 738 -38.44 4.68 -11.79
CA ILE A 738 -39.48 5.17 -10.89
C ILE A 738 -39.67 6.67 -11.15
N GLN A 739 -40.92 7.12 -11.08
CA GLN A 739 -41.23 8.55 -11.11
C GLN A 739 -40.78 9.21 -9.81
N LEU A 740 -39.84 10.15 -9.91
CA LEU A 740 -39.36 10.94 -8.78
C LEU A 740 -39.99 12.33 -8.77
N TYR A 741 -39.98 12.95 -7.60
CA TYR A 741 -40.40 14.33 -7.36
C TYR A 741 -39.24 15.15 -6.82
N ASP A 742 -39.16 16.41 -7.23
CA ASP A 742 -38.16 17.36 -6.73
C ASP A 742 -38.53 17.81 -5.31
N GLY A 743 -37.65 17.60 -4.33
CA GLY A 743 -37.85 18.01 -2.95
C GLY A 743 -38.04 19.53 -2.76
N ARG A 744 -37.48 20.34 -3.67
CA ARG A 744 -37.53 21.81 -3.56
C ARG A 744 -38.82 22.41 -4.06
N THR A 745 -39.36 21.88 -5.15
CA THR A 745 -40.55 22.42 -5.83
C THR A 745 -41.80 21.58 -5.57
N GLY A 746 -41.63 20.28 -5.31
CA GLY A 746 -42.70 19.29 -5.22
C GLY A 746 -43.20 18.81 -6.59
N GLU A 747 -42.62 19.28 -7.70
CA GLU A 747 -43.01 18.88 -9.04
C GLU A 747 -42.38 17.53 -9.42
N ALA A 748 -43.09 16.75 -10.24
CA ALA A 748 -42.57 15.49 -10.77
C ALA A 748 -41.54 15.75 -11.90
N PHE A 749 -40.47 14.97 -11.96
CA PHE A 749 -39.54 15.05 -13.10
C PHE A 749 -40.18 14.61 -14.42
N ASP A 750 -39.78 15.23 -15.54
CA ASP A 750 -40.34 14.93 -16.86
C ASP A 750 -40.19 13.48 -17.31
N ARG A 751 -39.16 12.77 -16.80
CA ARG A 751 -38.86 11.38 -17.14
C ARG A 751 -38.63 10.55 -15.87
N PRO A 752 -39.04 9.28 -15.86
CA PRO A 752 -38.75 8.38 -14.75
C PRO A 752 -37.24 8.10 -14.69
N VAL A 753 -36.76 7.89 -13.46
CA VAL A 753 -35.33 7.77 -13.14
C VAL A 753 -35.04 6.37 -12.63
N THR A 754 -33.88 5.80 -12.99
CA THR A 754 -33.44 4.52 -12.41
C THR A 754 -33.12 4.72 -10.93
N VAL A 755 -33.84 4.00 -10.08
CA VAL A 755 -33.71 4.06 -8.62
C VAL A 755 -33.61 2.64 -8.07
N GLY A 756 -32.77 2.45 -7.06
CA GLY A 756 -32.68 1.18 -6.36
C GLY A 756 -31.67 1.19 -5.22
N LYS A 757 -31.29 -0.01 -4.72
CA LYS A 757 -30.41 -0.16 -3.54
C LYS A 757 -29.10 -0.89 -3.87
N PRO A 758 -28.08 -0.22 -4.42
CA PRO A 758 -26.74 -0.79 -4.56
C PRO A 758 -25.99 -0.80 -3.22
N TYR A 759 -24.89 -1.56 -3.16
CA TYR A 759 -24.01 -1.61 -1.99
C TYR A 759 -22.84 -0.63 -2.13
N MET A 760 -22.83 0.41 -1.30
CA MET A 760 -21.87 1.53 -1.40
C MET A 760 -20.89 1.53 -0.22
N LEU A 761 -19.61 1.74 -0.53
CA LEU A 761 -18.46 1.66 0.37
C LEU A 761 -17.91 3.06 0.72
N LYS A 762 -17.46 3.23 1.97
CA LYS A 762 -16.63 4.37 2.41
C LYS A 762 -15.16 3.97 2.36
N LEU A 763 -14.34 4.70 1.61
CA LEU A 763 -12.92 4.39 1.47
C LEU A 763 -12.06 5.11 2.51
N VAL A 764 -10.87 4.58 2.81
CA VAL A 764 -9.88 5.15 3.75
C VAL A 764 -9.30 6.50 3.29
N HIS A 765 -9.65 6.95 2.10
CA HIS A 765 -9.27 8.25 1.56
C HIS A 765 -10.19 9.36 2.10
N LEU A 766 -9.97 9.75 3.35
CA LEU A 766 -10.73 10.78 4.04
C LEU A 766 -10.09 12.16 3.83
N VAL A 767 -10.92 13.21 3.83
CA VAL A 767 -10.42 14.59 3.66
C VAL A 767 -9.57 15.05 4.85
N ASP A 768 -9.92 14.65 6.07
CA ASP A 768 -9.18 14.99 7.30
C ASP A 768 -7.71 14.55 7.22
N ASP A 769 -7.45 13.43 6.55
CA ASP A 769 -6.10 12.90 6.38
C ASP A 769 -5.32 13.62 5.29
N LYS A 770 -6.01 14.16 4.28
CA LYS A 770 -5.40 14.79 3.09
C LYS A 770 -5.27 16.31 3.16
N ILE A 771 -6.15 16.97 3.92
CA ILE A 771 -6.08 18.43 4.07
C ILE A 771 -4.78 18.81 4.78
N HIS A 772 -4.04 19.73 4.17
CA HIS A 772 -2.78 20.20 4.71
C HIS A 772 -2.53 21.65 4.30
N ALA A 773 -2.19 22.48 5.28
CA ALA A 773 -1.86 23.88 5.07
C ALA A 773 -0.64 24.25 5.91
N ARG A 774 0.19 25.14 5.37
CA ARG A 774 1.40 25.65 6.02
C ARG A 774 1.52 27.15 5.77
N SER A 775 1.75 27.91 6.84
CA SER A 775 2.24 29.28 6.77
C SER A 775 3.76 29.29 6.91
N THR A 776 4.25 28.99 8.11
CA THR A 776 5.66 28.80 8.45
C THR A 776 5.84 27.42 9.07
N GLY A 777 7.05 26.88 9.07
CA GLY A 777 7.30 25.55 9.61
C GLY A 777 8.80 25.21 9.62
N PRO A 778 9.15 23.95 9.86
CA PRO A 778 10.54 23.52 9.87
C PRO A 778 11.15 23.54 8.45
N TYR A 779 12.47 23.63 8.43
CA TYR A 779 13.30 23.72 7.23
C TYR A 779 14.40 22.65 7.26
N SER A 780 14.84 22.24 6.08
CA SER A 780 15.98 21.36 5.90
C SER A 780 17.25 22.04 6.41
N LEU A 781 18.09 21.29 7.14
CA LEU A 781 19.35 21.81 7.66
C LEU A 781 20.35 22.15 6.54
N VAL A 782 20.32 21.37 5.45
CA VAL A 782 21.29 21.51 4.34
C VAL A 782 20.81 22.54 3.33
N THR A 783 19.62 22.33 2.77
CA THR A 783 19.12 23.15 1.65
C THR A 783 18.36 24.40 2.12
N GLN A 784 18.06 24.53 3.41
CA GLN A 784 17.21 25.59 3.98
C GLN A 784 15.78 25.68 3.41
N GLN A 785 15.38 24.73 2.56
CA GLN A 785 14.04 24.64 2.00
C GLN A 785 13.03 24.12 3.04
N PRO A 786 11.74 24.49 2.93
CA PRO A 786 10.67 23.86 3.68
C PRO A 786 10.75 22.34 3.65
N LEU A 787 10.64 21.68 4.80
CA LEU A 787 10.54 20.21 4.83
C LEU A 787 9.30 19.72 4.05
N GLY A 788 9.31 18.47 3.59
CA GLY A 788 8.17 17.86 2.91
C GLY A 788 7.27 17.05 3.84
N GLY A 789 5.98 16.94 3.50
CA GLY A 789 5.04 16.02 4.14
C GLY A 789 4.24 16.59 5.32
N LYS A 790 2.98 16.14 5.45
CA LYS A 790 2.02 16.62 6.47
C LYS A 790 2.52 16.43 7.91
N ALA A 791 3.11 15.27 8.21
CA ALA A 791 3.59 14.93 9.55
C ALA A 791 4.67 15.89 10.08
N GLN A 792 5.41 16.56 9.19
CA GLN A 792 6.44 17.53 9.53
C GLN A 792 5.99 18.98 9.34
N GLN A 793 4.68 19.22 9.14
CA GLN A 793 4.16 20.53 8.72
C GLN A 793 4.89 21.07 7.47
N GLY A 794 5.10 20.19 6.50
CA GLY A 794 5.91 20.44 5.31
C GLY A 794 5.27 21.41 4.31
N GLY A 795 6.08 21.98 3.41
CA GLY A 795 5.61 22.77 2.27
C GLY A 795 5.14 21.91 1.10
N GLN A 796 4.43 22.53 0.17
CA GLN A 796 4.12 21.93 -1.13
C GLN A 796 5.31 22.09 -2.08
N ARG A 797 5.56 21.09 -2.92
CA ARG A 797 6.61 21.17 -3.94
C ARG A 797 6.11 21.98 -5.12
N PHE A 798 6.75 23.12 -5.37
CA PHE A 798 6.62 23.85 -6.63
C PHE A 798 7.65 23.28 -7.60
N GLY A 799 7.19 22.47 -8.56
CA GLY A 799 8.05 21.70 -9.45
C GLY A 799 8.43 22.47 -10.72
N GLU A 800 9.22 21.80 -11.56
CA GLU A 800 9.70 22.34 -12.83
C GLU A 800 8.54 22.67 -13.79
N MET A 801 7.52 21.82 -13.87
CA MET A 801 6.36 22.06 -14.74
C MET A 801 5.57 23.29 -14.28
N GLU A 802 5.43 23.51 -12.97
CA GLU A 802 4.77 24.71 -12.45
C GLU A 802 5.59 25.99 -12.66
N VAL A 803 6.92 25.88 -12.63
CA VAL A 803 7.83 26.99 -13.01
C VAL A 803 7.57 27.39 -14.47
N TRP A 804 7.57 26.44 -15.40
CA TRP A 804 7.29 26.71 -16.83
C TRP A 804 5.94 27.38 -17.04
N ALA A 805 4.93 27.00 -16.26
CA ALA A 805 3.61 27.63 -16.33
C ALA A 805 3.69 29.13 -15.98
N LEU A 806 4.39 29.51 -14.90
CA LEU A 806 4.54 30.92 -14.53
C LEU A 806 5.42 31.70 -15.50
N GLU A 807 6.45 31.06 -16.07
CA GLU A 807 7.26 31.65 -17.14
C GLU A 807 6.41 31.96 -18.37
N ALA A 808 5.54 31.02 -18.78
CA ALA A 808 4.63 31.21 -19.90
C ALA A 808 3.63 32.37 -19.68
N PHE A 809 3.17 32.57 -18.43
CA PHE A 809 2.34 33.72 -18.07
C PHE A 809 3.12 35.04 -17.98
N GLY A 810 4.46 35.01 -17.99
CA GLY A 810 5.29 36.19 -17.73
C GLY A 810 5.22 36.67 -16.27
N ALA A 811 4.83 35.80 -15.34
CA ALA A 811 4.63 36.12 -13.92
C ALA A 811 5.96 36.15 -13.14
N ALA A 812 6.90 36.98 -13.58
CA ALA A 812 8.29 36.99 -13.11
C ALA A 812 8.42 37.25 -11.59
N TYR A 813 7.66 38.20 -11.03
CA TYR A 813 7.72 38.52 -9.60
C TYR A 813 7.16 37.39 -8.73
N THR A 814 6.06 36.75 -9.15
CA THR A 814 5.47 35.60 -8.45
C THR A 814 6.44 34.43 -8.44
N LEU A 815 7.07 34.16 -9.59
CA LEU A 815 8.08 33.11 -9.72
C LEU A 815 9.29 33.41 -8.83
N GLN A 816 9.80 34.64 -8.85
CA GLN A 816 10.91 35.05 -8.00
C GLN A 816 10.57 34.87 -6.52
N GLU A 817 9.39 35.30 -6.07
CA GLU A 817 8.94 35.16 -4.68
C GLU A 817 8.87 33.69 -4.23
N LEU A 818 8.31 32.81 -5.07
CA LEU A 818 8.19 31.38 -4.78
C LEU A 818 9.56 30.69 -4.65
N LEU A 819 10.52 31.05 -5.50
CA LEU A 819 11.87 30.46 -5.51
C LEU A 819 12.79 31.01 -4.41
N THR A 820 12.47 32.15 -3.79
CA THR A 820 13.34 32.85 -2.84
C THR A 820 12.71 32.95 -1.45
N VAL A 821 11.95 34.02 -1.20
CA VAL A 821 11.38 34.43 0.09
C VAL A 821 10.46 33.37 0.70
N LYS A 822 9.75 32.61 -0.15
CA LYS A 822 8.87 31.50 0.30
C LYS A 822 9.60 30.16 0.44
N SER A 823 10.87 30.08 0.06
CA SER A 823 11.67 28.85 0.03
C SER A 823 12.91 28.97 0.93
N ASP A 824 14.07 29.28 0.37
CA ASP A 824 15.39 29.10 0.97
C ASP A 824 16.16 30.41 1.19
N ASP A 825 15.57 31.57 0.88
CA ASP A 825 16.14 32.86 1.29
C ASP A 825 15.93 33.06 2.81
N MET A 826 16.96 32.73 3.59
CA MET A 826 16.90 32.78 5.05
C MET A 826 16.64 34.17 5.62
N GLN A 827 17.20 35.21 5.02
CA GLN A 827 17.05 36.59 5.49
C GLN A 827 15.72 37.15 4.96
N GLY A 828 15.47 37.00 3.66
CA GLY A 828 14.27 37.48 3.00
C GLY A 828 12.99 36.91 3.61
N ARG A 829 12.95 35.63 4.00
CA ARG A 829 11.76 35.03 4.65
C ARG A 829 11.44 35.67 6.00
N ASN A 830 12.45 35.95 6.82
CA ASN A 830 12.28 36.55 8.14
C ASN A 830 11.86 38.03 8.02
N GLU A 831 12.47 38.74 7.08
CA GLU A 831 12.10 40.14 6.83
C GLU A 831 10.71 40.25 6.20
N ALA A 832 10.34 39.35 5.30
CA ALA A 832 9.00 39.28 4.73
C ALA A 832 7.93 39.00 5.79
N LEU A 833 8.17 38.04 6.70
CA LEU A 833 7.26 37.78 7.82
C LEU A 833 7.10 39.03 8.70
N ASN A 834 8.21 39.69 9.03
CA ASN A 834 8.20 40.93 9.80
C ASN A 834 7.49 42.07 9.07
N ALA A 835 7.65 42.18 7.75
CA ALA A 835 6.97 43.17 6.92
C ALA A 835 5.46 42.92 6.91
N ILE A 836 5.02 41.67 6.73
CA ILE A 836 3.60 41.28 6.78
C ILE A 836 2.98 41.63 8.13
N VAL A 837 3.62 41.26 9.24
CA VAL A 837 3.12 41.56 10.60
C VAL A 837 3.05 43.08 10.86
N LYS A 838 3.99 43.85 10.30
CA LYS A 838 4.03 45.31 10.44
C LYS A 838 3.19 46.07 9.39
N GLY A 839 2.55 45.37 8.44
CA GLY A 839 1.84 46.00 7.33
C GLY A 839 2.74 46.82 6.39
N LYS A 840 4.01 46.45 6.25
CA LYS A 840 5.00 47.08 5.35
C LYS A 840 5.12 46.30 4.05
N ALA A 841 5.66 46.95 3.02
CA ALA A 841 5.98 46.29 1.75
C ALA A 841 7.03 45.18 1.95
N ILE A 842 6.88 44.09 1.19
CA ILE A 842 7.83 42.97 1.19
C ILE A 842 9.17 43.46 0.64
N PRO A 843 10.29 43.16 1.31
CA PRO A 843 11.63 43.56 0.85
C PRO A 843 11.99 42.85 -0.47
N ARG A 844 13.04 43.35 -1.13
CA ARG A 844 13.54 42.69 -2.33
C ARG A 844 14.15 41.33 -1.96
N PRO A 845 13.84 40.26 -2.71
CA PRO A 845 14.46 38.96 -2.49
C PRO A 845 15.98 38.97 -2.59
N GLY A 846 16.63 38.19 -1.73
CA GLY A 846 18.06 37.93 -1.74
C GLY A 846 18.45 36.74 -2.62
N THR A 847 19.64 36.22 -2.39
CA THR A 847 20.18 35.04 -3.08
C THR A 847 19.70 33.75 -2.40
N PRO A 848 19.13 32.79 -3.15
CA PRO A 848 18.78 31.48 -2.63
C PRO A 848 19.95 30.77 -1.96
N GLU A 849 19.72 30.12 -0.83
CA GLU A 849 20.75 29.36 -0.13
C GLU A 849 21.18 28.11 -0.93
N SER A 850 20.25 27.48 -1.66
CA SER A 850 20.57 26.36 -2.56
C SER A 850 21.62 26.70 -3.61
N PHE A 851 21.61 27.94 -4.13
CA PHE A 851 22.62 28.41 -5.07
C PHE A 851 24.00 28.54 -4.42
N LYS A 852 24.06 29.04 -3.17
CA LYS A 852 25.31 29.10 -2.40
C LYS A 852 25.88 27.70 -2.12
N VAL A 853 25.01 26.75 -1.76
CA VAL A 853 25.39 25.34 -1.56
C VAL A 853 25.96 24.75 -2.84
N LEU A 854 25.29 24.95 -3.98
CA LEU A 854 25.77 24.49 -5.28
C LEU A 854 27.16 25.05 -5.61
N MET A 855 27.40 26.34 -5.38
CA MET A 855 28.72 26.94 -5.59
C MET A 855 29.80 26.24 -4.74
N ARG A 856 29.51 25.95 -3.47
CA ARG A 856 30.45 25.24 -2.59
C ARG A 856 30.68 23.79 -3.01
N GLU A 857 29.65 23.10 -3.48
CA GLU A 857 29.79 21.74 -4.02
C GLU A 857 30.69 21.71 -5.26
N LEU A 858 30.52 22.66 -6.19
CA LEU A 858 31.38 22.77 -7.37
C LEU A 858 32.82 23.15 -7.00
N GLN A 859 33.01 24.09 -6.05
CA GLN A 859 34.33 24.41 -5.51
C GLN A 859 35.01 23.21 -4.83
N SER A 860 34.24 22.34 -4.17
CA SER A 860 34.76 21.09 -3.57
C SER A 860 35.28 20.09 -4.60
N LEU A 861 34.81 20.18 -5.85
CA LEU A 861 35.30 19.42 -7.00
C LEU A 861 36.50 20.09 -7.68
N CYS A 862 37.14 21.08 -7.03
CA CYS A 862 38.23 21.89 -7.56
C CYS A 862 37.85 22.72 -8.79
N LEU A 863 36.56 23.08 -8.94
CA LEU A 863 36.11 24.03 -9.96
C LEU A 863 36.08 25.44 -9.34
N ASP A 864 36.94 26.32 -9.81
CA ASP A 864 36.99 27.71 -9.34
C ASP A 864 35.81 28.51 -9.94
N ILE A 865 34.78 28.73 -9.14
CA ILE A 865 33.55 29.44 -9.53
C ILE A 865 33.36 30.62 -8.59
N ALA A 866 33.26 31.81 -9.18
CA ALA A 866 33.05 33.07 -8.49
C ALA A 866 32.04 33.95 -9.24
N VAL A 867 31.38 34.86 -8.52
CA VAL A 867 30.41 35.81 -9.09
C VAL A 867 31.07 37.17 -9.24
N HIS A 868 31.00 37.77 -10.42
CA HIS A 868 31.60 39.07 -10.69
C HIS A 868 30.54 40.13 -10.96
N LYS A 869 30.73 41.32 -10.39
CA LYS A 869 29.98 42.53 -10.72
C LYS A 869 30.76 43.33 -11.75
N LEU A 870 30.09 43.71 -12.83
CA LEU A 870 30.63 44.60 -13.86
C LEU A 870 30.37 46.05 -13.44
N GLU A 871 31.42 46.78 -13.07
CA GLU A 871 31.33 48.22 -12.79
C GLU A 871 31.86 49.00 -13.99
N THR A 872 30.98 49.80 -14.62
CA THR A 872 31.37 50.70 -15.71
C THR A 872 31.88 52.02 -15.10
N GLN A 873 33.14 52.35 -15.35
CA GLN A 873 33.70 53.65 -14.98
C GLN A 873 33.20 54.75 -15.91
N GLU A 874 33.31 56.02 -15.49
CA GLU A 874 32.89 57.20 -16.28
C GLU A 874 33.61 57.29 -17.65
N ASP A 875 34.78 56.67 -17.78
CA ASP A 875 35.57 56.57 -19.02
C ASP A 875 35.11 55.45 -19.98
N GLY A 876 34.01 54.75 -19.68
CA GLY A 876 33.45 53.70 -20.54
C GLY A 876 34.17 52.35 -20.48
N THR A 877 35.19 52.20 -19.62
CA THR A 877 35.86 50.91 -19.36
C THR A 877 35.14 50.14 -18.24
N SER A 878 35.01 48.82 -18.40
CA SER A 878 34.37 47.94 -17.41
C SER A 878 35.44 47.26 -16.55
N ARG A 879 35.28 47.29 -15.22
CA ARG A 879 36.15 46.59 -14.27
C ARG A 879 35.37 45.46 -13.60
N ASP A 880 35.99 44.28 -13.57
CA ASP A 880 35.42 43.10 -12.94
C ASP A 880 35.82 43.08 -11.46
N VAL A 881 34.82 43.04 -10.57
CA VAL A 881 35.03 42.91 -9.13
C VAL A 881 34.33 41.64 -8.67
N GLU A 882 35.09 40.72 -8.06
CA GLU A 882 34.54 39.52 -7.45
C GLU A 882 33.65 39.90 -6.26
N VAL A 883 32.44 39.36 -6.24
CA VAL A 883 31.44 39.54 -5.18
C VAL A 883 31.40 38.27 -4.35
N ASP A 884 31.78 38.40 -3.08
CA ASP A 884 31.62 37.32 -2.12
C ASP A 884 30.16 37.21 -1.67
N LEU A 885 29.42 36.31 -2.33
CA LEU A 885 28.03 35.95 -1.99
C LEU A 885 27.87 35.29 -0.62
N MET A 886 28.98 34.90 0.02
CA MET A 886 29.02 34.20 1.29
C MET A 886 29.30 35.14 2.47
N SER A 887 29.68 36.38 2.19
CA SER A 887 29.77 37.42 3.20
C SER A 887 28.36 37.92 3.53
N ASP A 888 27.83 37.53 4.69
CA ASP A 888 26.65 38.18 5.23
C ASP A 888 26.95 39.68 5.33
N SER A 889 26.08 40.51 4.77
CA SER A 889 26.15 41.97 4.84
C SER A 889 25.86 42.51 6.25
N ILE A 890 26.30 41.81 7.29
CA ILE A 890 26.39 42.24 8.69
C ILE A 890 27.83 42.69 8.94
N ASN A 891 28.27 43.71 8.19
CA ASN A 891 29.35 44.59 8.61
C ASN A 891 28.79 45.98 8.95
N ARG A 892 27.70 46.02 9.74
CA ARG A 892 27.50 47.14 10.66
C ARG A 892 28.49 46.93 11.79
N ARG A 893 29.64 47.61 11.68
CA ARG A 893 30.67 47.74 12.73
C ARG A 893 30.03 47.69 14.11
N SER A 894 30.24 46.60 14.83
CA SER A 894 30.19 46.61 16.28
C SER A 894 31.24 47.65 16.71
N PRO A 895 30.91 48.69 17.49
CA PRO A 895 31.96 49.53 18.04
C PRO A 895 32.83 48.65 18.93
N SER A 896 34.12 48.61 18.64
CA SER A 896 35.12 48.02 19.52
C SER A 896 35.00 48.69 20.89
N ARG A 897 34.69 47.90 21.92
CA ARG A 897 34.83 48.15 23.37
C ARG A 897 34.71 49.61 23.85
N PRO A 898 33.77 49.94 24.76
CA PRO A 898 33.86 51.21 25.47
C PRO A 898 35.06 51.17 26.42
N THR A 899 36.17 51.78 26.01
CA THR A 899 37.21 52.21 26.96
C THR A 899 36.62 53.38 27.75
N TYR A 900 36.54 53.18 29.06
CA TYR A 900 36.15 54.18 30.04
C TYR A 900 37.17 55.32 30.02
N GLU A 901 36.84 56.46 29.41
CA GLU A 901 37.60 57.69 29.61
C GLU A 901 36.69 58.94 29.46
N SER A 902 36.52 59.60 30.61
CA SER A 902 36.12 60.98 30.87
C SER A 902 35.01 61.64 30.04
N ILE A 903 33.88 61.84 30.72
CA ILE A 903 32.97 62.97 30.52
C ILE A 903 33.75 64.28 30.76
N SER A 904 33.92 65.11 29.73
CA SER A 904 34.10 66.55 29.90
C SER A 904 32.82 67.26 29.48
N ARG A 905 32.17 67.89 30.47
CA ARG A 905 31.18 68.94 30.25
C ARG A 905 31.91 70.13 29.64
N ASP A 906 31.52 70.52 28.44
CA ASP A 906 31.36 71.92 28.00
C ASP A 906 31.13 71.93 26.49
N GLU A 907 29.87 71.93 26.08
CA GLU A 907 29.39 72.67 24.91
C GLU A 907 27.86 72.71 24.96
N ALA A 908 27.37 73.40 25.99
CA ALA A 908 26.06 74.02 25.96
C ALA A 908 26.23 75.39 25.31
N ALA A 909 25.81 75.53 24.04
CA ALA A 909 25.17 76.73 23.46
C ALA A 909 25.24 76.71 21.93
N ALA A 910 24.16 76.28 21.27
CA ALA A 910 23.64 76.94 20.07
C ALA A 910 22.29 76.31 19.65
N GLU A 911 21.24 77.12 19.85
CA GLU A 911 20.11 77.32 18.93
C GLU A 911 18.95 76.31 18.88
N SER A 912 17.93 76.69 19.67
CA SER A 912 16.50 76.80 19.38
C SER A 912 15.98 76.62 17.93
N SER A 913 14.89 75.86 17.83
CA SER A 913 13.87 75.70 16.75
C SER A 913 13.01 76.97 16.50
N PRO A 914 11.98 77.01 15.59
CA PRO A 914 11.70 76.43 14.25
C PRO A 914 11.27 77.56 13.22
N PRO A 915 10.72 77.35 11.99
CA PRO A 915 9.28 77.02 11.75
C PRO A 915 8.95 76.27 10.40
N ALA A 916 7.66 76.21 10.03
CA ALA A 916 7.00 75.31 9.07
C ALA A 916 6.59 75.89 7.68
N ALA A 917 6.29 74.97 6.72
CA ALA A 917 5.40 75.02 5.52
C ALA A 917 5.70 76.03 4.37
N PRO A 918 5.41 75.77 3.05
CA PRO A 918 4.11 75.31 2.50
C PRO A 918 4.12 74.41 1.21
N ALA A 919 2.92 74.04 0.73
CA ALA A 919 2.55 73.41 -0.57
C ALA A 919 2.33 74.46 -1.70
N PRO A 920 1.74 74.17 -2.90
CA PRO A 920 1.81 73.05 -3.87
C PRO A 920 2.20 73.52 -5.32
N ALA A 921 2.44 72.61 -6.28
CA ALA A 921 2.43 72.96 -7.72
C ALA A 921 2.04 71.80 -8.68
N ALA A 922 0.92 72.02 -9.37
CA ALA A 922 0.49 71.65 -10.73
C ALA A 922 0.87 70.32 -11.44
N THR A 923 -0.18 69.53 -11.73
CA THR A 923 -0.52 68.75 -12.95
C THR A 923 0.54 68.46 -14.03
N PRO A 924 0.71 67.18 -14.43
CA PRO A 924 1.19 66.79 -15.76
C PRO A 924 0.03 66.61 -16.77
N PRO A 925 0.29 66.73 -18.09
CA PRO A 925 -0.73 66.79 -19.14
C PRO A 925 -1.26 65.42 -19.58
N ALA A 926 -2.47 65.45 -20.13
CA ALA A 926 -3.13 64.34 -20.81
C ALA A 926 -2.41 63.95 -22.11
N ILE A 927 -2.26 62.64 -22.36
CA ILE A 927 -1.93 62.07 -23.66
C ILE A 927 -2.85 60.88 -23.94
N GLU A 928 -3.79 61.17 -24.83
CA GLU A 928 -4.49 60.39 -25.85
C GLU A 928 -4.43 58.85 -25.84
N GLU A 929 -5.63 58.25 -25.74
CA GLU A 929 -5.98 56.96 -26.32
C GLU A 929 -5.85 56.98 -27.85
N PRO A 930 -5.49 55.84 -28.48
CA PRO A 930 -5.98 55.51 -29.80
C PRO A 930 -6.99 54.35 -29.73
N GLN A 931 -8.22 54.65 -30.16
CA GLN A 931 -9.17 53.65 -30.66
C GLN A 931 -8.84 53.34 -32.13
N LEU A 932 -8.49 52.07 -32.42
CA LEU A 932 -9.13 51.18 -33.39
C LEU A 932 -8.47 49.80 -33.38
#